data_AF-A0A932DDP9-F1
#
_entry.id   AF-A0A932DDP9-F1
#
_cell.length_a   1.000
_cell.length_b   1.000
_cell.length_c   1.000
_cell.angle_alpha   90.00
_cell.angle_beta   90.00
_cell.angle_gamma   90.00
#
_symmetry.space_group_name_H-M   'P 1'
#
loop_
_entity.id
_entity.type
_entity.pdbx_description
1 polymer ?
#
loop_
_entity_poly.entity_id
_entity_poly.type
_entity_poly.pdbx_seq_one_letter_code
_entity_poly.pdbx_strand_id
1 'polypeptide(L)'
;MPNSATRFFTTRFLTRTLLLGASLWVASVEAAQPKKIVLLAGPITGHPKDAHEYEKSVILLKHLLDTSPSLRGKLTVEAHFKGWPNDPATLDTADTVVLISDGGDHNLLDHPLYVGERFAQLERQIKRGCGFMQFHWTTFNPVARHEQITEWVGGYFDYESGSAPNHWRSAITTKDDWTVTPASPEHPICRGVKPFKLREEFYHHIRFRDNDARLKPIVSVGPSQTNEWTVGWAVERADGGRGFGFTGGHFFENWWNDDYRQLILNAIVWTAGVEVPAGGVESKMEPRIKALILTGHNHPAHDWNPVTAALLLALEQDPRMAVHVSESIEDLATPKIDGYELLVLNYANWERPGLSAAGRENFLKYLNNGGGLALVHFANGAWHPSLPNTRPEDAWPEFYTKICRRVWEHRPPNASGHDAFGPFHVEVTAVKHPITAGLAAFDTVDELYFRQAGDEPIEPLVAARSKVAGKDQPLAWTYSYAKARVFQTVLGHADVSVRKAAALIRRGCVWAAGREQLGFDPPAELTEGALFRDGSPWKPRAAVREPASSLKAVANKADAAVAPAPRLDATGLVYETGRTREETLRSSVQATAARFGAVRVREWQGPFVVPALAGQASVQPVGDDGKNNAPPKGGTPNTSPHWQQFVAGEFQRAIEAEQTREVTLRIGSKRPVKLALNGQVLASNLGPAGWLADQLANINEIVPFRASLRPGTNLLTAKFSEPTEFYFEFDVLSVDLRAELDARLAADFPVSGEARYYRIETIPVPPDIVLEVGGLGFTPDGTLMICTRRGEIWKFGVPPLSGLGSESSAASDGRSDRLKPGLRTVRWSLFASGLHEPLGLWPGKDGEVFLVQRSELTRVADTDGDGEADLFETLDQHCGISDSQHSYSFGPVRDRAGNFWGNISHMGGKSGPYYGWTFKVTSRGEFVPWSSGLRSPNGICITPDDELFVTDNQGEWVGTSPLHHVSKGAFHGHPGGLKWDTNFTGDATRLEDLQKYRKPPAVLFPYGSMGQSLSEPRIDTTGGKFGPFAGQMFVGDQTKSCVLRVALEKVDGEFQGACFPFRSGFQSGINRMVFAPDGSLLVGQTDRGWGSLGGKSYGLQRLVWTGETPLEIQTMQLTPTGFALTFTRPLDTSAATNRANYSLQRYHYLYRAQYGSPQVDNTPVAVEWAELSADRRTVSLRVAELRAGEIYELNLRDLRADDGAELLHPVAYYTLNRLVGTAPGVQSVQRRGL
;
A
#
# COMPACT_ATOMS: atom_id res chain seq x y z
N MET A 1 -5.94 -84.12 -32.68
CA MET A 1 -4.50 -84.43 -32.83
C MET A 1 -3.82 -83.20 -33.42
N PRO A 2 -2.51 -83.00 -33.23
CA PRO A 2 -1.74 -82.81 -31.97
C PRO A 2 -1.85 -81.32 -31.51
N ASN A 3 -1.06 -80.69 -30.62
CA ASN A 3 -0.36 -81.00 -29.36
C ASN A 3 0.04 -79.64 -28.69
N SER A 4 0.36 -79.49 -27.40
CA SER A 4 0.06 -80.28 -26.18
C SER A 4 0.60 -79.58 -24.92
N ALA A 5 -0.11 -79.68 -23.79
CA ALA A 5 0.40 -79.56 -22.39
C ALA A 5 0.88 -78.17 -21.88
N THR A 6 0.75 -77.75 -20.60
CA THR A 6 0.00 -78.15 -19.35
C THR A 6 0.15 -76.97 -18.35
N ARG A 7 -0.53 -76.79 -17.19
CA ARG A 7 -1.56 -77.49 -16.36
C ARG A 7 -2.34 -76.36 -15.61
N PHE A 8 -3.68 -76.38 -15.47
CA PHE A 8 -4.49 -76.88 -14.33
C PHE A 8 -4.20 -76.25 -12.93
N PHE A 9 -5.16 -76.00 -12.03
CA PHE A 9 -6.60 -76.40 -11.92
C PHE A 9 -7.46 -75.33 -11.20
N THR A 10 -8.79 -75.40 -11.34
CA THR A 10 -9.83 -74.71 -10.52
C THR A 10 -10.74 -75.74 -9.84
N THR A 11 -11.58 -75.35 -8.85
CA THR A 11 -12.98 -75.85 -8.56
C THR A 11 -13.54 -75.19 -7.26
N ARG A 12 -14.73 -75.59 -6.77
CA ARG A 12 -15.73 -74.79 -6.00
C ARG A 12 -16.22 -75.43 -4.67
N PHE A 13 -16.73 -74.56 -3.78
CA PHE A 13 -17.88 -74.72 -2.84
C PHE A 13 -17.72 -75.37 -1.43
N LEU A 14 -18.78 -75.18 -0.63
CA LEU A 14 -19.02 -75.33 0.84
C LEU A 14 -18.78 -76.76 1.44
N THR A 15 -18.77 -77.04 2.77
CA THR A 15 -19.67 -76.57 3.87
C THR A 15 -19.20 -76.89 5.33
N ARG A 16 -19.53 -76.02 6.31
CA ARG A 16 -19.98 -76.21 7.74
C ARG A 16 -19.30 -77.16 8.79
N THR A 17 -18.93 -76.56 9.96
CA THR A 17 -18.99 -77.07 11.40
C THR A 17 -18.19 -78.35 11.80
N LEU A 18 -17.77 -78.66 13.05
CA LEU A 18 -17.72 -78.07 14.42
C LEU A 18 -16.22 -77.95 14.88
N LEU A 19 -15.74 -77.05 15.75
CA LEU A 19 -15.97 -76.73 17.18
C LEU A 19 -15.16 -77.60 18.20
N LEU A 20 -14.62 -76.93 19.24
CA LEU A 20 -13.62 -77.36 20.27
C LEU A 20 -12.18 -77.59 19.75
N GLY A 21 -11.12 -77.14 20.44
CA GLY A 21 -11.10 -76.21 21.59
C GLY A 21 -9.77 -76.14 22.36
N ALA A 22 -9.01 -75.06 22.18
CA ALA A 22 -7.93 -74.61 23.08
C ALA A 22 -7.71 -73.09 22.91
N SER A 23 -7.34 -72.37 23.98
CA SER A 23 -7.42 -70.91 24.04
C SER A 23 -6.09 -70.20 23.79
N LEU A 24 -6.07 -69.22 22.88
CA LEU A 24 -5.04 -68.18 22.79
C LEU A 24 -5.72 -66.83 22.54
N TRP A 25 -5.56 -65.89 23.46
CA TRP A 25 -6.05 -64.53 23.31
C TRP A 25 -5.07 -63.73 22.46
N VAL A 26 -5.51 -63.30 21.26
CA VAL A 26 -4.80 -62.28 20.47
C VAL A 26 -5.52 -60.96 20.69
N ALA A 27 -4.87 -60.02 21.36
CA ALA A 27 -5.37 -58.65 21.47
C ALA A 27 -5.26 -57.96 20.10
N SER A 28 -6.34 -57.35 19.64
CA SER A 28 -6.35 -56.53 18.43
C SER A 28 -5.58 -55.24 18.68
N VAL A 29 -4.40 -55.11 18.08
CA VAL A 29 -3.64 -53.84 18.08
C VAL A 29 -4.32 -52.89 17.09
N GLU A 30 -5.11 -51.96 17.63
CA GLU A 30 -5.64 -50.84 16.87
C GLU A 30 -4.52 -49.86 16.54
N ALA A 31 -4.46 -49.37 15.30
CA ALA A 31 -3.38 -48.50 14.85
C ALA A 31 -3.53 -47.10 15.48
N ALA A 32 -2.53 -46.68 16.25
CA ALA A 32 -2.53 -45.36 16.88
C ALA A 32 -2.61 -44.24 15.83
N GLN A 33 -3.51 -43.26 16.05
CA GLN A 33 -3.70 -42.14 15.14
C GLN A 33 -2.47 -41.22 15.12
N PRO A 34 -2.10 -40.63 13.97
CA PRO A 34 -1.02 -39.67 13.88
C PRO A 34 -1.25 -38.44 14.77
N LYS A 35 -0.20 -37.95 15.41
CA LYS A 35 -0.23 -36.77 16.28
C LYS A 35 -0.23 -35.47 15.47
N LYS A 36 -1.13 -34.54 15.81
CA LYS A 36 -1.35 -33.31 15.05
C LYS A 36 -0.48 -32.16 15.56
N ILE A 37 0.29 -31.56 14.66
CA ILE A 37 1.16 -30.42 14.93
C ILE A 37 0.64 -29.22 14.15
N VAL A 38 0.41 -28.10 14.83
CA VAL A 38 0.02 -26.83 14.20
C VAL A 38 1.15 -25.82 14.35
N LEU A 39 1.79 -25.47 13.23
CA LEU A 39 2.81 -24.42 13.17
C LEU A 39 2.16 -23.08 12.80
N LEU A 40 2.47 -22.02 13.53
CA LEU A 40 1.95 -20.68 13.35
C LEU A 40 3.09 -19.69 13.09
N ALA A 41 3.10 -19.05 11.93
CA ALA A 41 3.99 -17.93 11.62
C ALA A 41 3.27 -16.60 11.88
N GLY A 42 3.90 -15.71 12.66
CA GLY A 42 3.53 -14.30 12.73
C GLY A 42 3.76 -13.58 11.39
N PRO A 43 3.15 -12.38 11.20
CA PRO A 43 3.56 -11.49 10.12
C PRO A 43 5.04 -11.09 10.28
N ILE A 44 5.70 -10.73 9.19
CA ILE A 44 7.05 -10.18 9.23
C ILE A 44 6.96 -8.66 9.40
N THR A 45 7.33 -8.15 10.57
CA THR A 45 7.48 -6.70 10.79
C THR A 45 8.96 -6.27 10.68
N GLY A 46 9.22 -5.04 10.24
CA GLY A 46 10.45 -4.24 10.46
C GLY A 46 11.85 -4.73 10.01
N HIS A 47 12.19 -6.00 10.19
CA HIS A 47 13.56 -6.50 10.28
C HIS A 47 14.24 -6.75 8.91
N PRO A 48 15.58 -6.76 8.84
CA PRO A 48 16.32 -7.08 7.61
C PRO A 48 16.08 -8.50 7.08
N LYS A 49 16.36 -8.72 5.79
CA LYS A 49 16.39 -10.04 5.14
C LYS A 49 17.33 -11.02 5.87
N ASP A 50 16.98 -12.31 5.86
CA ASP A 50 17.68 -13.40 6.56
C ASP A 50 17.72 -13.24 8.11
N ALA A 51 17.08 -12.21 8.67
CA ALA A 51 16.73 -12.07 10.09
C ALA A 51 15.21 -12.16 10.31
N HIS A 52 14.77 -12.82 11.38
CA HIS A 52 13.34 -12.96 11.75
C HIS A 52 12.47 -13.47 10.57
N GLU A 53 12.96 -14.47 9.85
CA GLU A 53 12.28 -15.05 8.69
C GLU A 53 11.25 -16.11 9.17
N TYR A 54 10.21 -15.66 9.88
CA TYR A 54 9.23 -16.52 10.55
C TYR A 54 8.49 -17.45 9.59
N GLU A 55 7.98 -16.92 8.48
CA GLU A 55 7.25 -17.68 7.47
C GLU A 55 8.15 -18.73 6.79
N LYS A 56 9.37 -18.34 6.38
CA LYS A 56 10.39 -19.26 5.83
C LYS A 56 10.74 -20.37 6.83
N SER A 57 10.85 -20.03 8.12
CA SER A 57 11.15 -21.00 9.19
C SER A 57 10.02 -22.01 9.40
N VAL A 58 8.75 -21.57 9.39
CA VAL A 58 7.59 -22.47 9.48
C VAL A 58 7.45 -23.35 8.23
N ILE A 59 7.70 -22.82 7.03
CA ILE A 59 7.73 -23.61 5.78
C ILE A 59 8.80 -24.70 5.86
N LEU A 60 10.00 -24.34 6.32
CA LEU A 60 11.13 -25.27 6.43
C LEU A 60 10.85 -26.36 7.48
N LEU A 61 10.35 -25.98 8.67
CA LEU A 61 9.97 -26.93 9.72
C LEU A 61 8.90 -27.91 9.26
N LYS A 62 7.84 -27.44 8.58
CA LYS A 62 6.82 -28.34 8.01
C LYS A 62 7.44 -29.34 7.03
N HIS A 63 8.25 -28.86 6.07
CA HIS A 63 8.92 -29.73 5.09
C HIS A 63 9.80 -30.79 5.76
N LEU A 64 10.59 -30.43 6.78
CA LEU A 64 11.47 -31.34 7.51
C LEU A 64 10.69 -32.39 8.31
N LEU A 65 9.56 -32.01 8.94
CA LEU A 65 8.71 -32.93 9.69
C LEU A 65 7.94 -33.89 8.77
N ASP A 66 7.36 -33.37 7.67
CA ASP A 66 6.64 -34.16 6.67
C ASP A 66 7.55 -35.19 5.96
N THR A 67 8.83 -34.86 5.74
CA THR A 67 9.77 -35.70 4.99
C THR A 67 10.68 -36.57 5.85
N SER A 68 10.72 -36.39 7.18
CA SER A 68 11.56 -37.20 8.07
C SER A 68 11.21 -38.68 8.00
N PRO A 69 12.13 -39.58 7.58
CA PRO A 69 11.88 -41.02 7.55
C PRO A 69 11.52 -41.55 8.94
N SER A 70 12.14 -40.98 9.98
CA SER A 70 11.93 -41.32 11.40
C SER A 70 10.55 -40.97 11.95
N LEU A 71 9.77 -40.10 11.27
CA LEU A 71 8.46 -39.61 11.69
C LEU A 71 7.31 -40.07 10.77
N ARG A 72 7.62 -40.76 9.67
CA ARG A 72 6.64 -41.20 8.66
C ARG A 72 5.45 -41.93 9.28
N GLY A 73 4.25 -41.39 9.10
CA GLY A 73 3.00 -41.94 9.62
C GLY A 73 2.73 -41.70 11.12
N LYS A 74 3.64 -41.04 11.84
CA LYS A 74 3.44 -40.67 13.26
C LYS A 74 2.81 -39.30 13.44
N LEU A 75 2.89 -38.43 12.44
CA LEU A 75 2.48 -37.03 12.50
C LEU A 75 1.47 -36.64 11.42
N THR A 76 0.73 -35.56 11.67
CA THR A 76 0.07 -34.72 10.67
C THR A 76 0.41 -33.27 10.98
N VAL A 77 1.07 -32.57 10.05
CA VAL A 77 1.59 -31.22 10.28
C VAL A 77 0.82 -30.20 9.44
N GLU A 78 0.21 -29.23 10.09
CA GLU A 78 -0.38 -28.04 9.46
C GLU A 78 0.54 -26.82 9.68
N ALA A 79 0.53 -25.90 8.71
CA ALA A 79 1.22 -24.62 8.79
C ALA A 79 0.24 -23.51 8.43
N HIS A 80 0.12 -22.52 9.32
CA HIS A 80 -0.73 -21.34 9.15
C HIS A 80 0.13 -20.08 9.30
N PHE A 81 -0.26 -19.02 8.59
CA PHE A 81 0.56 -17.82 8.38
C PHE A 81 -0.22 -16.56 8.71
N LYS A 82 0.42 -15.39 8.65
CA LYS A 82 -0.20 -14.09 8.99
C LYS A 82 -0.79 -14.07 10.42
N GLY A 83 -0.23 -14.87 11.32
CA GLY A 83 -0.44 -14.86 12.76
C GLY A 83 -1.36 -15.95 13.33
N TRP A 84 -2.40 -16.41 12.62
CA TRP A 84 -3.39 -17.36 13.17
C TRP A 84 -4.08 -18.18 12.08
N PRO A 85 -4.63 -19.38 12.37
CA PRO A 85 -5.41 -20.14 11.39
C PRO A 85 -6.65 -19.38 10.91
N ASN A 86 -6.90 -19.46 9.59
CA ASN A 86 -8.11 -18.92 8.95
C ASN A 86 -9.38 -19.65 9.44
N ASP A 87 -9.27 -20.97 9.70
CA ASP A 87 -10.23 -21.72 10.51
C ASP A 87 -9.58 -22.07 11.86
N PRO A 88 -9.93 -21.35 12.94
CA PRO A 88 -9.38 -21.63 14.27
C PRO A 88 -9.80 -23.00 14.84
N ALA A 89 -10.82 -23.68 14.32
CA ALA A 89 -11.25 -25.00 14.82
C ALA A 89 -10.17 -26.08 14.62
N THR A 90 -9.19 -25.84 13.74
CA THR A 90 -8.01 -26.72 13.60
C THR A 90 -7.28 -26.94 14.95
N LEU A 91 -7.26 -25.92 15.82
CA LEU A 91 -6.58 -25.95 17.11
C LEU A 91 -7.25 -26.89 18.12
N ASP A 92 -8.56 -27.15 17.97
CA ASP A 92 -9.32 -28.04 18.88
C ASP A 92 -8.85 -29.51 18.80
N THR A 93 -8.12 -29.87 17.73
CA THR A 93 -7.54 -31.20 17.52
C THR A 93 -6.00 -31.24 17.59
N ALA A 94 -5.33 -30.13 17.89
CA ALA A 94 -3.87 -30.09 17.97
C ALA A 94 -3.32 -30.88 19.17
N ASP A 95 -2.22 -31.62 18.97
CA ASP A 95 -1.43 -32.23 20.05
C ASP A 95 -0.27 -31.33 20.49
N THR A 96 0.29 -30.51 19.59
CA THR A 96 1.14 -29.37 19.96
C THR A 96 0.90 -28.17 19.02
N VAL A 97 1.08 -26.97 19.57
CA VAL A 97 1.09 -25.71 18.81
C VAL A 97 2.48 -25.09 18.90
N VAL A 98 3.03 -24.66 17.76
CA VAL A 98 4.33 -23.97 17.69
C VAL A 98 4.09 -22.57 17.16
N LEU A 99 4.40 -21.54 17.96
CA LEU A 99 4.31 -20.14 17.53
C LEU A 99 5.70 -19.57 17.30
N ILE A 100 5.88 -18.93 16.14
CA ILE A 100 7.09 -18.21 15.74
C ILE A 100 6.65 -16.83 15.21
N SER A 101 6.83 -15.78 16.01
CA SER A 101 6.37 -14.41 15.71
C SER A 101 7.23 -13.35 16.41
N ASP A 102 6.90 -12.09 16.12
CA ASP A 102 7.27 -10.93 16.94
C ASP A 102 6.71 -11.01 18.37
N GLY A 103 7.22 -10.12 19.24
CA GLY A 103 6.91 -10.01 20.67
C GLY A 103 5.71 -9.10 20.98
N GLY A 104 5.18 -9.21 22.20
CA GLY A 104 4.02 -8.44 22.67
C GLY A 104 4.38 -7.15 23.40
N ASP A 105 5.58 -6.63 23.19
CA ASP A 105 6.28 -5.68 24.07
C ASP A 105 6.35 -4.25 23.52
N HIS A 106 6.56 -4.06 22.22
CA HIS A 106 6.47 -2.77 21.55
C HIS A 106 5.00 -2.43 21.26
N ASN A 107 4.22 -3.43 20.83
CA ASN A 107 2.78 -3.39 20.67
C ASN A 107 2.20 -4.78 20.94
N LEU A 108 1.18 -4.87 21.79
CA LEU A 108 0.59 -6.14 22.18
C LEU A 108 -0.06 -6.90 21.01
N LEU A 109 -0.46 -6.19 19.95
CA LEU A 109 -1.11 -6.80 18.77
C LEU A 109 -0.13 -7.47 17.80
N ASP A 110 1.18 -7.20 17.91
CA ASP A 110 2.20 -7.76 17.00
C ASP A 110 2.42 -9.26 17.31
N HIS A 111 2.33 -9.66 18.58
CA HIS A 111 2.32 -11.05 19.02
C HIS A 111 0.93 -11.69 18.81
N PRO A 112 0.77 -12.64 17.86
CA PRO A 112 -0.55 -13.00 17.34
C PRO A 112 -1.52 -13.62 18.35
N LEU A 113 -1.01 -14.15 19.48
CA LEU A 113 -1.81 -14.79 20.53
C LEU A 113 -2.68 -13.80 21.30
N TYR A 114 -2.31 -12.52 21.35
CA TYR A 114 -2.98 -11.50 22.17
C TYR A 114 -4.04 -10.68 21.41
N VAL A 115 -4.26 -10.99 20.13
CA VAL A 115 -5.32 -10.39 19.32
C VAL A 115 -6.66 -11.07 19.63
N GLY A 116 -7.54 -10.38 20.37
CA GLY A 116 -8.88 -10.85 20.70
C GLY A 116 -8.89 -12.15 21.53
N GLU A 117 -9.82 -13.06 21.22
CA GLU A 117 -10.06 -14.29 22.01
C GLU A 117 -9.00 -15.39 21.83
N ARG A 118 -7.93 -15.15 21.05
CA ARG A 118 -6.93 -16.16 20.67
C ARG A 118 -6.20 -16.77 21.87
N PHE A 119 -5.86 -15.96 22.88
CA PHE A 119 -5.27 -16.45 24.14
C PHE A 119 -6.21 -17.42 24.87
N ALA A 120 -7.49 -17.06 24.98
CA ALA A 120 -8.51 -17.91 25.60
C ALA A 120 -8.82 -19.16 24.76
N GLN A 121 -8.62 -19.11 23.44
CA GLN A 121 -8.69 -20.29 22.59
C GLN A 121 -7.52 -21.25 22.83
N LEU A 122 -6.28 -20.76 22.85
CA LEU A 122 -5.12 -21.59 23.12
C LEU A 122 -5.21 -22.20 24.53
N GLU A 123 -5.62 -21.43 25.52
CA GLU A 123 -5.80 -21.91 26.90
C GLU A 123 -6.71 -23.15 26.98
N ARG A 124 -7.78 -23.23 26.18
CA ARG A 124 -8.64 -24.44 26.12
C ARG A 124 -7.88 -25.66 25.62
N GLN A 125 -6.94 -25.49 24.69
CA GLN A 125 -6.11 -26.59 24.19
C GLN A 125 -5.04 -26.98 25.21
N ILE A 126 -4.40 -26.00 25.85
CA ILE A 126 -3.47 -26.25 26.96
C ILE A 126 -4.16 -27.09 28.03
N LYS A 127 -5.36 -26.69 28.49
CA LYS A 127 -6.16 -27.43 29.48
C LYS A 127 -6.65 -28.81 29.03
N ARG A 128 -6.56 -29.13 27.73
CA ARG A 128 -6.80 -30.47 27.15
C ARG A 128 -5.52 -31.34 27.14
N GLY A 129 -4.37 -30.80 27.57
CA GLY A 129 -3.06 -31.46 27.51
C GLY A 129 -2.27 -31.15 26.23
N CYS A 130 -2.69 -30.18 25.40
CA CYS A 130 -1.94 -29.78 24.21
C CYS A 130 -0.57 -29.19 24.61
N GLY A 131 0.47 -29.57 23.85
CA GLY A 131 1.79 -28.99 23.94
C GLY A 131 1.86 -27.58 23.35
N PHE A 132 2.84 -26.79 23.79
CA PHE A 132 3.04 -25.43 23.28
C PHE A 132 4.52 -25.03 23.23
N MET A 133 4.90 -24.35 22.16
CA MET A 133 6.27 -23.88 21.93
C MET A 133 6.33 -22.42 21.52
N GLN A 134 7.36 -21.73 22.01
CA GLN A 134 7.67 -20.33 21.67
C GLN A 134 9.13 -20.18 21.25
N PHE A 135 9.36 -19.41 20.19
CA PHE A 135 10.68 -19.13 19.62
C PHE A 135 11.05 -17.66 19.67
N HIS A 136 12.27 -17.35 20.13
CA HIS A 136 12.91 -16.04 19.98
C HIS A 136 11.94 -14.91 20.42
N TRP A 137 11.58 -13.97 19.54
CA TRP A 137 10.65 -12.86 19.86
C TRP A 137 9.24 -13.29 20.36
N THR A 138 8.81 -14.52 20.10
CA THR A 138 7.58 -15.08 20.69
C THR A 138 7.64 -15.19 22.22
N THR A 139 8.85 -15.23 22.81
CA THR A 139 9.06 -15.38 24.27
C THR A 139 8.83 -14.10 25.08
N PHE A 140 8.70 -12.94 24.40
CA PHE A 140 8.33 -11.68 25.04
C PHE A 140 6.81 -11.61 25.21
N ASN A 141 6.37 -11.93 26.42
CA ASN A 141 4.96 -12.00 26.80
C ASN A 141 4.62 -10.86 27.78
N PRO A 142 3.39 -10.31 27.75
CA PRO A 142 2.99 -9.22 28.63
C PRO A 142 2.93 -9.66 30.09
N VAL A 143 3.27 -8.75 31.02
CA VAL A 143 3.36 -9.02 32.47
C VAL A 143 2.10 -9.68 33.04
N ALA A 144 0.92 -9.25 32.59
CA ALA A 144 -0.37 -9.81 33.01
C ALA A 144 -0.60 -11.29 32.60
N ARG A 145 0.32 -11.90 31.86
CA ARG A 145 0.27 -13.30 31.38
C ARG A 145 1.49 -14.13 31.78
N HIS A 146 2.47 -13.54 32.47
CA HIS A 146 3.71 -14.20 32.87
C HIS A 146 3.46 -15.53 33.60
N GLU A 147 2.60 -15.57 34.62
CA GLU A 147 2.31 -16.79 35.38
C GLU A 147 1.71 -17.92 34.50
N GLN A 148 0.78 -17.60 33.60
CA GLN A 148 0.22 -18.57 32.68
C GLN A 148 1.28 -19.09 31.70
N ILE A 149 2.11 -18.21 31.13
CA ILE A 149 3.18 -18.62 30.21
C ILE A 149 4.24 -19.47 30.91
N THR A 150 4.59 -19.18 32.17
CA THR A 150 5.48 -20.06 32.97
C THR A 150 4.84 -21.42 33.23
N GLU A 151 3.51 -21.52 33.37
CA GLU A 151 2.85 -22.83 33.46
C GLU A 151 2.84 -23.58 32.12
N TRP A 152 2.62 -22.88 31.01
CA TRP A 152 2.43 -23.51 29.71
C TRP A 152 3.75 -23.91 29.04
N VAL A 153 4.81 -23.10 29.22
CA VAL A 153 6.09 -23.15 28.50
C VAL A 153 7.31 -23.22 29.44
N GLY A 154 7.15 -22.94 30.73
CA GLY A 154 8.20 -23.11 31.75
C GLY A 154 9.01 -21.86 32.10
N GLY A 155 9.00 -20.82 31.25
CA GLY A 155 9.76 -19.57 31.42
C GLY A 155 9.43 -18.53 30.34
N TYR A 156 9.87 -17.29 30.54
CA TYR A 156 9.62 -16.15 29.63
C TYR A 156 10.76 -15.10 29.70
N PHE A 157 10.81 -14.17 28.73
CA PHE A 157 11.74 -13.03 28.78
C PHE A 157 11.22 -11.91 29.68
N ASP A 158 12.03 -11.46 30.65
CA ASP A 158 11.66 -10.44 31.64
C ASP A 158 12.45 -9.14 31.47
N TYR A 159 11.75 -8.01 31.32
CA TYR A 159 12.32 -6.76 30.81
C TYR A 159 13.07 -5.91 31.84
N GLU A 160 14.05 -5.16 31.34
CA GLU A 160 14.88 -4.18 32.05
C GLU A 160 14.16 -2.93 32.61
N SER A 161 12.83 -2.94 32.72
CA SER A 161 12.02 -1.76 33.12
C SER A 161 11.15 -1.96 34.37
N GLY A 162 11.13 -3.17 34.96
CA GLY A 162 10.38 -3.45 36.19
C GLY A 162 11.09 -2.98 37.47
N SER A 163 10.36 -2.33 38.38
CA SER A 163 10.81 -1.99 39.75
C SER A 163 10.60 -3.15 40.75
N ALA A 164 10.93 -4.37 40.35
CA ALA A 164 10.76 -5.57 41.17
C ALA A 164 11.81 -5.65 42.30
N PRO A 165 11.47 -6.15 43.51
CA PRO A 165 12.37 -6.08 44.68
C PRO A 165 13.70 -6.84 44.57
N ASN A 166 13.85 -7.69 43.55
CA ASN A 166 14.91 -8.70 43.48
C ASN A 166 15.97 -8.41 42.39
N HIS A 167 15.88 -7.29 41.66
CA HIS A 167 16.86 -6.83 40.65
C HIS A 167 17.22 -7.80 39.49
N TRP A 168 16.49 -8.91 39.31
CA TRP A 168 16.69 -9.85 38.20
C TRP A 168 16.14 -9.32 36.87
N ARG A 169 16.82 -9.61 35.76
CA ARG A 169 16.49 -9.15 34.39
C ARG A 169 16.98 -10.15 33.35
N SER A 170 16.21 -10.39 32.29
CA SER A 170 16.68 -11.14 31.12
C SER A 170 17.53 -10.24 30.21
N ALA A 171 18.58 -10.81 29.61
CA ALA A 171 19.58 -10.09 28.82
C ALA A 171 19.66 -10.64 27.40
N ILE A 172 19.75 -9.74 26.41
CA ILE A 172 19.90 -10.05 25.00
C ILE A 172 21.39 -9.94 24.63
N THR A 173 21.95 -10.89 23.87
CA THR A 173 23.36 -10.83 23.45
C THR A 173 23.61 -11.51 22.11
N THR A 174 23.99 -10.70 21.12
CA THR A 174 24.34 -11.14 19.75
C THR A 174 25.83 -11.46 19.65
N LYS A 175 26.19 -12.66 19.15
CA LYS A 175 27.58 -13.11 19.00
C LYS A 175 27.70 -14.07 17.81
N ASP A 176 28.79 -13.95 17.04
CA ASP A 176 29.02 -14.77 15.83
C ASP A 176 29.52 -16.20 16.12
N ASP A 177 30.03 -16.46 17.33
CA ASP A 177 30.55 -17.77 17.76
C ASP A 177 30.04 -18.19 19.16
N TRP A 178 28.71 -18.21 19.34
CA TRP A 178 28.13 -18.91 20.49
C TRP A 178 28.50 -20.40 20.47
N THR A 179 28.62 -21.00 21.65
CA THR A 179 28.84 -22.45 21.81
C THR A 179 27.69 -23.01 22.64
N VAL A 180 26.72 -23.62 21.95
CA VAL A 180 25.52 -24.19 22.57
C VAL A 180 25.85 -25.60 23.05
N THR A 181 25.49 -25.91 24.29
CA THR A 181 25.78 -27.19 24.95
C THR A 181 24.49 -27.83 25.49
N PRO A 182 24.26 -29.14 25.28
CA PRO A 182 23.17 -29.86 25.97
C PRO A 182 23.35 -29.79 27.49
N ALA A 183 22.36 -29.25 28.20
CA ALA A 183 22.39 -29.09 29.65
C ALA A 183 21.81 -30.31 30.39
N SER A 184 20.79 -30.96 29.82
CA SER A 184 20.24 -32.25 30.24
C SER A 184 20.41 -33.28 29.10
N PRO A 185 21.62 -33.81 28.84
CA PRO A 185 21.92 -34.64 27.66
C PRO A 185 21.13 -35.96 27.60
N GLU A 186 20.64 -36.45 28.73
CA GLU A 186 19.75 -37.61 28.85
C GLU A 186 18.28 -37.32 28.47
N HIS A 187 17.88 -36.05 28.40
CA HIS A 187 16.51 -35.67 28.06
C HIS A 187 16.19 -36.05 26.59
N PRO A 188 14.97 -36.52 26.25
CA PRO A 188 14.65 -36.94 24.89
C PRO A 188 14.89 -35.87 23.82
N ILE A 189 14.80 -34.58 24.17
CA ILE A 189 15.07 -33.47 23.24
C ILE A 189 16.56 -33.40 22.82
N CYS A 190 17.47 -33.89 23.65
CA CYS A 190 18.91 -33.90 23.37
C CYS A 190 19.38 -35.15 22.59
N ARG A 191 18.48 -36.08 22.25
CA ARG A 191 18.84 -37.30 21.49
C ARG A 191 19.48 -36.92 20.15
N GLY A 192 20.73 -37.34 19.94
CA GLY A 192 21.55 -37.05 18.75
C GLY A 192 22.31 -35.72 18.78
N VAL A 193 21.84 -34.73 19.53
CA VAL A 193 22.36 -33.35 19.59
C VAL A 193 23.71 -33.30 20.32
N LYS A 194 24.76 -32.84 19.63
CA LYS A 194 26.10 -32.59 20.19
C LYS A 194 26.24 -31.11 20.56
N PRO A 195 27.31 -30.70 21.29
CA PRO A 195 27.67 -29.28 21.41
C PRO A 195 27.99 -28.67 20.03
N PHE A 196 27.46 -27.47 19.76
CA PHE A 196 27.47 -26.86 18.44
C PHE A 196 27.76 -25.36 18.48
N LYS A 197 28.29 -24.82 17.37
CA LYS A 197 28.58 -23.38 17.21
C LYS A 197 27.70 -22.74 16.17
N LEU A 198 27.31 -21.49 16.43
CA LEU A 198 26.48 -20.67 15.55
C LEU A 198 26.54 -19.18 15.91
N ARG A 199 26.01 -18.36 15.01
CA ARG A 199 25.85 -16.91 15.12
C ARG A 199 24.43 -16.61 15.55
N GLU A 200 24.23 -15.96 16.70
CA GLU A 200 22.89 -15.79 17.27
C GLU A 200 22.75 -14.61 18.22
N GLU A 201 21.55 -14.05 18.25
CA GLU A 201 21.05 -13.19 19.32
C GLU A 201 20.31 -14.07 20.34
N PHE A 202 21.03 -14.59 21.32
CA PHE A 202 20.42 -15.37 22.39
C PHE A 202 19.92 -14.46 23.51
N TYR A 203 18.84 -14.90 24.15
CA TYR A 203 18.39 -14.31 25.42
C TYR A 203 18.75 -15.27 26.56
N HIS A 204 19.41 -14.73 27.57
CA HIS A 204 19.84 -15.41 28.78
C HIS A 204 19.32 -14.66 30.03
N HIS A 205 19.58 -15.20 31.22
CA HIS A 205 18.93 -14.81 32.48
C HIS A 205 17.39 -14.86 32.40
N ILE A 206 16.87 -15.86 31.68
CA ILE A 206 15.43 -16.10 31.48
C ILE A 206 14.71 -16.29 32.83
N ARG A 207 13.49 -15.75 32.94
CA ARG A 207 12.73 -15.82 34.18
C ARG A 207 11.99 -17.16 34.26
N PHE A 208 12.40 -17.95 35.25
CA PHE A 208 11.83 -19.25 35.61
C PHE A 208 11.13 -19.16 36.98
N ARG A 209 10.37 -20.21 37.35
CA ARG A 209 9.91 -20.40 38.73
C ARG A 209 11.03 -20.95 39.60
N ASP A 210 11.15 -20.38 40.80
CA ASP A 210 12.13 -20.79 41.78
C ASP A 210 11.85 -22.24 42.23
N ASN A 211 12.81 -23.15 42.01
CA ASN A 211 12.75 -24.58 42.36
C ASN A 211 11.63 -25.42 41.68
N ASP A 212 11.10 -25.02 40.52
CA ASP A 212 10.10 -25.84 39.80
C ASP A 212 10.75 -27.13 39.24
N ALA A 213 10.55 -28.25 39.95
CA ALA A 213 11.14 -29.55 39.62
C ALA A 213 10.70 -30.11 38.26
N ARG A 214 9.67 -29.54 37.61
CA ARG A 214 9.20 -29.91 36.27
C ARG A 214 10.07 -29.30 35.16
N LEU A 215 10.71 -28.16 35.43
CA LEU A 215 11.59 -27.48 34.47
C LEU A 215 12.85 -28.32 34.21
N LYS A 216 13.26 -28.39 32.94
CA LYS A 216 14.50 -29.05 32.49
C LYS A 216 15.27 -28.10 31.57
N PRO A 217 16.44 -27.58 31.97
CA PRO A 217 17.35 -26.90 31.06
C PRO A 217 17.78 -27.85 29.95
N ILE A 218 17.49 -27.53 28.70
CA ILE A 218 17.80 -28.38 27.55
C ILE A 218 19.13 -27.97 26.93
N VAL A 219 19.34 -26.67 26.71
CA VAL A 219 20.61 -26.13 26.18
C VAL A 219 21.05 -24.84 26.88
N SER A 220 22.36 -24.72 27.07
CA SER A 220 23.05 -23.58 27.68
C SER A 220 24.18 -23.06 26.77
N VAL A 221 24.41 -21.74 26.80
CA VAL A 221 25.56 -21.09 26.12
C VAL A 221 26.69 -20.69 27.07
N GLY A 222 26.52 -20.98 28.36
CA GLY A 222 27.48 -20.74 29.44
C GLY A 222 27.48 -21.89 30.44
N PRO A 223 27.95 -21.69 31.69
CA PRO A 223 28.06 -22.75 32.70
C PRO A 223 26.73 -23.46 32.99
N SER A 224 26.58 -24.69 32.49
CA SER A 224 25.36 -25.53 32.59
C SER A 224 24.97 -25.94 34.02
N GLN A 225 25.79 -25.58 35.01
CA GLN A 225 25.51 -25.72 36.44
C GLN A 225 24.54 -24.64 36.97
N THR A 226 24.16 -23.68 36.13
CA THR A 226 23.29 -22.54 36.46
C THR A 226 22.18 -22.38 35.42
N ASN A 227 20.97 -22.01 35.86
CA ASN A 227 19.88 -21.69 34.93
C ASN A 227 20.09 -20.37 34.19
N GLU A 228 20.97 -19.49 34.69
CA GLU A 228 21.35 -18.19 34.10
C GLU A 228 21.59 -18.28 32.59
N TRP A 229 22.38 -19.25 32.15
CA TRP A 229 22.83 -19.35 30.75
C TRP A 229 21.96 -20.27 29.89
N THR A 230 20.79 -20.68 30.41
CA THR A 230 19.84 -21.54 29.70
C THR A 230 19.10 -20.76 28.62
N VAL A 231 19.34 -21.15 27.36
CA VAL A 231 18.72 -20.54 26.16
C VAL A 231 17.60 -21.42 25.57
N GLY A 232 17.45 -22.64 26.07
CA GLY A 232 16.36 -23.55 25.71
C GLY A 232 15.99 -24.48 26.86
N TRP A 233 14.70 -24.62 27.13
CA TRP A 233 14.17 -25.35 28.29
C TRP A 233 12.86 -26.07 27.96
N ALA A 234 12.57 -27.11 28.73
CA ALA A 234 11.33 -27.87 28.65
C ALA A 234 10.60 -27.91 30.01
N VAL A 235 9.28 -28.09 29.98
CA VAL A 235 8.45 -28.38 31.16
C VAL A 235 7.43 -29.46 30.82
N GLU A 236 7.27 -30.44 31.71
CA GLU A 236 6.17 -31.41 31.66
C GLU A 236 5.16 -31.06 32.75
N ARG A 237 3.93 -30.74 32.35
CA ARG A 237 2.90 -30.14 33.20
C ARG A 237 2.11 -31.22 33.95
N ALA A 238 1.36 -30.81 34.98
CA ALA A 238 0.54 -31.72 35.78
C ALA A 238 -0.67 -32.31 35.01
N ASP A 239 -1.05 -31.71 33.88
CA ASP A 239 -2.06 -32.21 32.94
C ASP A 239 -1.50 -33.23 31.91
N GLY A 240 -0.19 -33.54 31.97
CA GLY A 240 0.52 -34.39 31.01
C GLY A 240 0.91 -33.69 29.70
N GLY A 241 0.52 -32.42 29.52
CA GLY A 241 0.95 -31.59 28.40
C GLY A 241 2.36 -31.04 28.59
N ARG A 242 2.96 -30.55 27.50
CA ARG A 242 4.41 -30.27 27.42
C ARG A 242 4.72 -28.91 26.82
N GLY A 243 5.55 -28.14 27.52
CA GLY A 243 6.03 -26.84 27.10
C GLY A 243 7.50 -26.87 26.69
N PHE A 244 7.89 -26.08 25.68
CA PHE A 244 9.30 -25.81 25.37
C PHE A 244 9.49 -24.38 24.89
N GLY A 245 10.42 -23.66 25.52
CA GLY A 245 10.83 -22.33 25.09
C GLY A 245 12.29 -22.32 24.64
N PHE A 246 12.58 -21.53 23.62
CA PHE A 246 13.93 -21.37 23.07
C PHE A 246 14.15 -19.95 22.54
N THR A 247 15.31 -19.37 22.86
CA THR A 247 15.60 -17.95 22.62
C THR A 247 16.46 -17.69 21.39
N GLY A 248 16.91 -18.72 20.69
CA GLY A 248 17.52 -18.61 19.36
C GLY A 248 16.48 -18.62 18.22
N GLY A 249 16.92 -18.26 17.02
CA GLY A 249 16.06 -18.06 15.85
C GLY A 249 16.14 -16.66 15.22
N HIS A 250 17.16 -15.85 15.55
CA HIS A 250 17.35 -14.53 14.92
C HIS A 250 17.77 -14.70 13.46
N PHE A 251 18.88 -15.40 13.23
CA PHE A 251 19.48 -15.58 11.91
C PHE A 251 19.00 -16.86 11.24
N PHE A 252 18.42 -16.70 10.05
CA PHE A 252 17.83 -17.80 9.29
C PHE A 252 18.86 -18.84 8.80
N GLU A 253 20.15 -18.46 8.71
CA GLU A 253 21.24 -19.37 8.36
C GLU A 253 21.43 -20.53 9.34
N ASN A 254 21.00 -20.38 10.61
CA ASN A 254 21.18 -21.40 11.66
C ASN A 254 20.45 -22.72 11.37
N TRP A 255 19.44 -22.75 10.49
CA TRP A 255 18.78 -24.00 10.08
C TRP A 255 19.71 -24.98 9.32
N TRP A 256 20.84 -24.50 8.78
CA TRP A 256 21.88 -25.35 8.18
C TRP A 256 22.83 -25.99 9.20
N ASN A 257 22.76 -25.61 10.48
CA ASN A 257 23.41 -26.36 11.55
C ASN A 257 22.56 -27.58 11.91
N ASP A 258 23.14 -28.79 11.79
CA ASP A 258 22.43 -30.05 11.99
C ASP A 258 21.98 -30.26 13.44
N ASP A 259 22.82 -29.92 14.41
CA ASP A 259 22.52 -30.05 15.84
C ASP A 259 21.45 -29.03 16.29
N TYR A 260 21.50 -27.79 15.79
CA TYR A 260 20.44 -26.79 15.97
C TYR A 260 19.09 -27.30 15.43
N ARG A 261 19.08 -27.76 14.18
CA ARG A 261 17.87 -28.23 13.50
C ARG A 261 17.29 -29.48 14.18
N GLN A 262 18.15 -30.42 14.59
CA GLN A 262 17.72 -31.62 15.29
C GLN A 262 17.17 -31.31 16.68
N LEU A 263 17.80 -30.39 17.44
CA LEU A 263 17.28 -29.91 18.73
C LEU A 263 15.83 -29.41 18.61
N ILE A 264 15.54 -28.57 17.61
CA ILE A 264 14.19 -28.03 17.40
C ILE A 264 13.19 -29.12 17.00
N LEU A 265 13.55 -29.96 16.03
CA LEU A 265 12.66 -31.04 15.58
C LEU A 265 12.36 -32.05 16.68
N ASN A 266 13.36 -32.37 17.53
CA ASN A 266 13.19 -33.19 18.72
C ASN A 266 12.19 -32.55 19.70
N ALA A 267 12.29 -31.24 19.93
CA ALA A 267 11.38 -30.52 20.84
C ALA A 267 9.93 -30.47 20.31
N ILE A 268 9.74 -30.27 19.00
CA ILE A 268 8.42 -30.33 18.35
C ILE A 268 7.78 -31.71 18.50
N VAL A 269 8.54 -32.77 18.24
CA VAL A 269 8.09 -34.17 18.38
C VAL A 269 7.79 -34.51 19.84
N TRP A 270 8.64 -34.08 20.79
CA TRP A 270 8.46 -34.33 22.22
C TRP A 270 7.23 -33.62 22.81
N THR A 271 6.98 -32.35 22.44
CA THR A 271 5.81 -31.60 22.92
C THR A 271 4.49 -32.15 22.37
N ALA A 272 4.49 -32.71 21.15
CA ALA A 272 3.34 -33.44 20.58
C ALA A 272 3.08 -34.82 21.24
N GLY A 273 3.84 -35.20 22.26
CA GLY A 273 3.70 -36.48 22.96
C GLY A 273 4.28 -37.68 22.20
N VAL A 274 5.00 -37.47 21.10
CA VAL A 274 5.64 -38.55 20.31
C VAL A 274 7.01 -38.88 20.89
N GLU A 275 7.40 -40.16 20.85
CA GLU A 275 8.77 -40.53 21.20
C GLU A 275 9.77 -40.02 20.14
N VAL A 276 10.67 -39.15 20.60
CA VAL A 276 11.86 -38.72 19.84
C VAL A 276 12.75 -39.95 19.57
N PRO A 277 13.14 -40.24 18.31
CA PRO A 277 13.96 -41.42 18.01
C PRO A 277 15.29 -41.42 18.78
N ALA A 278 15.87 -42.61 19.01
CA ALA A 278 17.08 -42.76 19.84
C ALA A 278 18.30 -41.95 19.34
N GLY A 279 18.42 -41.73 18.03
CA GLY A 279 19.44 -40.87 17.39
C GLY A 279 18.96 -39.44 17.09
N GLY A 280 17.84 -39.01 17.69
CA GLY A 280 17.13 -37.79 17.34
C GLY A 280 16.26 -37.93 16.08
N VAL A 281 15.50 -36.89 15.77
CA VAL A 281 14.74 -36.78 14.52
C VAL A 281 15.71 -36.70 13.35
N GLU A 282 15.54 -37.60 12.40
CA GLU A 282 16.31 -37.60 11.16
C GLU A 282 15.84 -36.45 10.25
N SER A 283 16.74 -35.58 9.82
CA SER A 283 16.41 -34.50 8.87
C SER A 283 17.57 -34.17 7.94
N LYS A 284 17.32 -34.26 6.63
CA LYS A 284 18.29 -33.93 5.58
C LYS A 284 18.18 -32.45 5.23
N MET A 285 19.25 -31.69 5.45
CA MET A 285 19.41 -30.37 4.85
C MET A 285 20.48 -30.43 3.76
N GLU A 286 20.15 -29.92 2.59
CA GLU A 286 21.09 -29.77 1.48
C GLU A 286 21.51 -28.28 1.38
N PRO A 287 22.68 -27.94 0.81
CA PRO A 287 23.14 -26.55 0.69
C PRO A 287 22.08 -25.63 0.06
N ARG A 288 22.04 -24.34 0.47
CA ARG A 288 21.12 -23.34 -0.13
C ARG A 288 21.31 -23.29 -1.65
N ILE A 289 20.20 -23.30 -2.39
CA ILE A 289 20.14 -23.13 -3.84
C ILE A 289 20.42 -21.66 -4.13
N LYS A 290 21.61 -21.36 -4.65
CA LYS A 290 21.96 -20.04 -5.15
C LYS A 290 21.36 -19.90 -6.54
N ALA A 291 20.39 -19.00 -6.66
CA ALA A 291 19.78 -18.64 -7.93
C ALA A 291 20.23 -17.23 -8.34
N LEU A 292 20.63 -17.05 -9.60
CA LEU A 292 20.88 -15.73 -10.18
C LEU A 292 19.79 -15.40 -11.20
N ILE A 293 18.97 -14.39 -10.91
CA ILE A 293 18.08 -13.79 -11.90
C ILE A 293 18.92 -12.85 -12.78
N LEU A 294 18.93 -13.09 -14.09
CA LEU A 294 19.57 -12.25 -15.10
C LEU A 294 18.50 -11.43 -15.82
N THR A 295 18.62 -10.11 -15.74
CA THR A 295 17.60 -9.15 -16.17
C THR A 295 18.21 -7.80 -16.57
N GLY A 296 17.47 -6.68 -16.50
CA GLY A 296 18.02 -5.33 -16.71
C GLY A 296 17.75 -4.67 -18.06
N HIS A 297 16.68 -5.06 -18.75
CA HIS A 297 16.24 -4.42 -19.99
C HIS A 297 14.72 -4.43 -20.15
N ASN A 298 14.10 -3.24 -20.17
CA ASN A 298 12.64 -3.07 -20.34
C ASN A 298 12.25 -3.12 -21.81
N HIS A 299 11.12 -3.78 -22.07
CA HIS A 299 10.34 -3.67 -23.29
C HIS A 299 8.98 -3.04 -22.93
N PRO A 300 8.32 -2.25 -23.79
CA PRO A 300 7.04 -1.61 -23.41
C PRO A 300 5.92 -2.60 -23.01
N ALA A 301 5.98 -3.84 -23.49
CA ALA A 301 5.11 -4.95 -23.07
C ALA A 301 5.77 -5.96 -22.10
N HIS A 302 6.88 -5.60 -21.46
CA HIS A 302 7.48 -6.37 -20.36
C HIS A 302 8.37 -5.49 -19.46
N ASP A 303 7.83 -5.06 -18.32
CA ASP A 303 8.59 -4.32 -17.30
C ASP A 303 9.28 -5.32 -16.35
N TRP A 304 10.59 -5.54 -16.55
CA TRP A 304 11.32 -6.58 -15.80
C TRP A 304 11.49 -6.25 -14.32
N ASN A 305 11.38 -4.98 -13.91
CA ASN A 305 11.65 -4.52 -12.55
C ASN A 305 10.62 -5.08 -11.53
N PRO A 306 9.29 -4.86 -11.68
CA PRO A 306 8.29 -5.47 -10.82
C PRO A 306 8.19 -6.99 -11.02
N VAL A 307 8.39 -7.50 -12.25
CA VAL A 307 8.45 -8.95 -12.53
C VAL A 307 9.59 -9.62 -11.76
N THR A 308 10.78 -9.01 -11.72
CA THR A 308 11.93 -9.51 -10.95
C THR A 308 11.69 -9.46 -9.44
N ALA A 309 11.01 -8.41 -8.94
CA ALA A 309 10.62 -8.33 -7.54
C ALA A 309 9.64 -9.46 -7.16
N ALA A 310 8.65 -9.76 -8.01
CA ALA A 310 7.74 -10.90 -7.81
C ALA A 310 8.46 -12.25 -7.95
N LEU A 311 9.39 -12.41 -8.90
CA LEU A 311 10.20 -13.62 -9.04
C LEU A 311 11.05 -13.88 -7.80
N LEU A 312 11.72 -12.86 -7.25
CA LEU A 312 12.52 -13.00 -6.03
C LEU A 312 11.67 -13.50 -4.86
N LEU A 313 10.48 -12.91 -4.67
CA LEU A 313 9.53 -13.33 -3.62
C LEU A 313 9.00 -14.75 -3.86
N ALA A 314 8.58 -15.09 -5.08
CA ALA A 314 8.06 -16.41 -5.43
C ALA A 314 9.10 -17.53 -5.31
N LEU A 315 10.38 -17.24 -5.59
CA LEU A 315 11.47 -18.19 -5.41
C LEU A 315 11.85 -18.35 -3.93
N GLU A 316 11.95 -17.27 -3.15
CA GLU A 316 12.28 -17.35 -1.71
C GLU A 316 11.12 -17.81 -0.81
N GLN A 317 9.94 -18.09 -1.37
CA GLN A 317 8.96 -18.99 -0.73
C GLN A 317 9.51 -20.41 -0.53
N ASP A 318 10.51 -20.85 -1.31
CA ASP A 318 11.30 -22.00 -0.93
C ASP A 318 12.42 -21.54 0.02
N PRO A 319 12.34 -21.84 1.34
CA PRO A 319 13.34 -21.42 2.31
C PRO A 319 14.77 -21.87 1.98
N ARG A 320 14.93 -22.88 1.12
CA ARG A 320 16.23 -23.41 0.72
C ARG A 320 16.88 -22.57 -0.38
N MET A 321 16.19 -21.59 -0.96
CA MET A 321 16.75 -20.69 -1.98
C MET A 321 17.47 -19.47 -1.37
N ALA A 322 18.45 -18.96 -2.11
CA ALA A 322 19.11 -17.68 -1.91
C ALA A 322 19.15 -16.99 -3.27
N VAL A 323 18.33 -15.96 -3.45
CA VAL A 323 18.13 -15.33 -4.77
C VAL A 323 18.96 -14.05 -4.86
N HIS A 324 19.85 -14.02 -5.85
CA HIS A 324 20.58 -12.84 -6.29
C HIS A 324 20.02 -12.35 -7.62
N VAL A 325 20.27 -11.09 -7.96
CA VAL A 325 19.84 -10.46 -9.22
C VAL A 325 21.06 -9.78 -9.85
N SER A 326 21.20 -9.90 -11.17
CA SER A 326 22.06 -9.01 -11.96
C SER A 326 21.25 -8.36 -13.08
N GLU A 327 21.40 -7.05 -13.21
CA GLU A 327 20.85 -6.22 -14.29
C GLU A 327 21.80 -6.17 -15.51
N SER A 328 22.84 -7.00 -15.52
CA SER A 328 23.83 -7.12 -16.60
C SER A 328 23.86 -8.54 -17.14
N ILE A 329 23.31 -8.73 -18.35
CA ILE A 329 23.36 -10.03 -19.04
C ILE A 329 24.81 -10.49 -19.31
N GLU A 330 25.77 -9.55 -19.39
CA GLU A 330 27.19 -9.83 -19.57
C GLU A 330 27.89 -10.35 -18.30
N ASP A 331 27.21 -10.43 -17.13
CA ASP A 331 27.76 -11.24 -16.02
C ASP A 331 27.88 -12.74 -16.41
N LEU A 332 27.14 -13.21 -17.42
CA LEU A 332 27.33 -14.52 -18.07
C LEU A 332 28.75 -14.67 -18.67
N ALA A 333 29.42 -13.58 -19.06
CA ALA A 333 30.79 -13.61 -19.56
C ALA A 333 31.83 -13.75 -18.43
N THR A 334 31.41 -13.72 -17.16
CA THR A 334 32.30 -13.84 -16.00
C THR A 334 32.26 -15.25 -15.40
N PRO A 335 33.34 -15.72 -14.76
CA PRO A 335 33.34 -17.00 -14.04
C PRO A 335 32.47 -17.02 -12.78
N LYS A 336 31.79 -15.91 -12.42
CA LYS A 336 30.89 -15.85 -11.25
C LYS A 336 29.71 -16.82 -11.37
N ILE A 337 29.27 -17.13 -12.59
CA ILE A 337 28.11 -18.00 -12.82
C ILE A 337 28.36 -19.47 -12.44
N ASP A 338 29.62 -19.91 -12.40
CA ASP A 338 29.99 -21.26 -11.93
C ASP A 338 29.68 -21.46 -10.42
N GLY A 339 29.38 -20.39 -9.68
CA GLY A 339 29.05 -20.40 -8.25
C GLY A 339 27.55 -20.50 -7.91
N TYR A 340 26.68 -20.76 -8.89
CA TYR A 340 25.22 -20.85 -8.75
C TYR A 340 24.71 -22.21 -9.23
N GLU A 341 23.70 -22.78 -8.57
CA GLU A 341 23.02 -24.00 -9.03
C GLU A 341 21.92 -23.71 -10.07
N LEU A 342 21.46 -22.46 -10.17
CA LEU A 342 20.40 -22.03 -11.08
C LEU A 342 20.65 -20.63 -11.67
N LEU A 343 20.49 -20.52 -12.99
CA LEU A 343 20.28 -19.24 -13.68
C LEU A 343 18.81 -19.10 -14.06
N VAL A 344 18.23 -17.93 -13.82
CA VAL A 344 16.85 -17.59 -14.19
C VAL A 344 16.90 -16.43 -15.18
N LEU A 345 16.56 -16.66 -16.45
CA LEU A 345 16.50 -15.57 -17.42
C LEU A 345 15.14 -14.88 -17.34
N ASN A 346 15.18 -13.59 -17.01
CA ASN A 346 14.09 -12.63 -17.09
C ASN A 346 14.55 -11.44 -17.98
N TYR A 347 14.94 -11.78 -19.21
CA TYR A 347 15.68 -10.91 -20.13
C TYR A 347 15.49 -11.34 -21.59
N ALA A 348 15.35 -10.37 -22.51
CA ALA A 348 15.69 -10.53 -23.93
C ALA A 348 16.49 -9.30 -24.40
N ASN A 349 17.33 -9.45 -25.43
CA ASN A 349 18.17 -8.36 -25.96
C ASN A 349 17.41 -7.45 -26.95
N TRP A 350 16.17 -7.09 -26.65
CA TRP A 350 15.35 -6.26 -27.53
C TRP A 350 16.08 -4.95 -27.88
N GLU A 351 16.35 -4.71 -29.16
CA GLU A 351 17.12 -3.55 -29.66
C GLU A 351 18.49 -3.32 -29.00
N ARG A 352 19.03 -4.35 -28.33
CA ARG A 352 20.36 -4.35 -27.71
C ARG A 352 21.28 -5.37 -28.40
N PRO A 353 22.61 -5.15 -28.35
CA PRO A 353 23.58 -6.17 -28.73
C PRO A 353 23.28 -7.52 -28.08
N GLY A 354 23.54 -8.58 -28.84
CA GLY A 354 23.47 -9.94 -28.33
C GLY A 354 24.62 -10.23 -27.38
N LEU A 355 24.51 -11.34 -26.64
CA LEU A 355 25.50 -11.77 -25.66
C LEU A 355 26.90 -11.84 -26.28
N SER A 356 27.94 -11.38 -25.59
CA SER A 356 29.32 -11.45 -26.06
C SER A 356 29.78 -12.88 -26.35
N ALA A 357 30.84 -13.05 -27.14
CA ALA A 357 31.40 -14.37 -27.44
C ALA A 357 31.80 -15.13 -26.15
N ALA A 358 32.42 -14.42 -25.19
CA ALA A 358 32.77 -14.97 -23.88
C ALA A 358 31.53 -15.32 -23.04
N GLY A 359 30.46 -14.53 -23.12
CA GLY A 359 29.17 -14.86 -22.50
C GLY A 359 28.53 -16.12 -23.08
N ARG A 360 28.54 -16.28 -24.41
CA ARG A 360 28.05 -17.48 -25.10
C ARG A 360 28.85 -18.71 -24.70
N GLU A 361 30.18 -18.61 -24.66
CA GLU A 361 31.09 -19.69 -24.27
C GLU A 361 30.89 -20.10 -22.79
N ASN A 362 30.91 -19.15 -21.85
CA ASN A 362 30.75 -19.44 -20.43
C ASN A 362 29.34 -19.96 -20.09
N PHE A 363 28.29 -19.44 -20.72
CA PHE A 363 26.93 -19.96 -20.52
C PHE A 363 26.79 -21.40 -21.08
N LEU A 364 27.38 -21.71 -22.24
CA LEU A 364 27.43 -23.09 -22.73
C LEU A 364 28.25 -23.99 -21.81
N LYS A 365 29.40 -23.54 -21.30
CA LYS A 365 30.22 -24.27 -20.32
C LYS A 365 29.40 -24.59 -19.05
N TYR A 366 28.68 -23.62 -18.50
CA TYR A 366 27.80 -23.78 -17.34
C TYR A 366 26.74 -24.88 -17.58
N LEU A 367 26.03 -24.84 -18.72
CA LEU A 367 25.01 -25.85 -19.08
C LEU A 367 25.63 -27.23 -19.35
N ASN A 368 26.80 -27.30 -20.00
CA ASN A 368 27.54 -28.54 -20.22
C ASN A 368 28.11 -29.16 -18.92
N ASN A 369 28.30 -28.35 -17.89
CA ASN A 369 28.68 -28.81 -16.54
C ASN A 369 27.47 -29.29 -15.73
N GLY A 370 26.25 -28.91 -16.11
CA GLY A 370 25.00 -29.36 -15.49
C GLY A 370 24.29 -28.32 -14.64
N GLY A 371 24.71 -27.05 -14.68
CA GLY A 371 24.03 -25.96 -13.98
C GLY A 371 22.59 -25.77 -14.49
N GLY A 372 21.65 -25.53 -13.57
CA GLY A 372 20.23 -25.42 -13.89
C GLY A 372 19.88 -24.14 -14.64
N LEU A 373 18.83 -24.21 -15.47
CA LEU A 373 18.30 -23.06 -16.21
C LEU A 373 16.77 -22.96 -16.09
N ALA A 374 16.28 -21.77 -15.79
CA ALA A 374 14.88 -21.39 -15.93
C ALA A 374 14.74 -20.27 -16.97
N LEU A 375 13.80 -20.43 -17.90
CA LEU A 375 13.42 -19.43 -18.91
C LEU A 375 11.99 -18.97 -18.61
N VAL A 376 11.82 -17.69 -18.22
CA VAL A 376 10.54 -17.12 -17.81
C VAL A 376 10.03 -16.14 -18.87
N HIS A 377 8.79 -16.34 -19.32
CA HIS A 377 8.03 -15.49 -20.25
C HIS A 377 8.89 -14.88 -21.37
N PHE A 378 9.32 -13.63 -21.20
CA PHE A 378 10.01 -12.81 -22.20
C PHE A 378 11.37 -13.39 -22.65
N ALA A 379 11.99 -14.23 -21.82
CA ALA A 379 13.22 -14.94 -22.17
C ALA A 379 13.06 -15.94 -23.34
N ASN A 380 11.83 -16.28 -23.74
CA ASN A 380 11.58 -17.10 -24.93
C ASN A 380 11.99 -16.42 -26.26
N GLY A 381 12.10 -15.09 -26.30
CA GLY A 381 12.54 -14.34 -27.49
C GLY A 381 14.05 -14.10 -27.56
N ALA A 382 14.80 -14.34 -26.47
CA ALA A 382 16.19 -13.91 -26.34
C ALA A 382 17.11 -14.45 -27.47
N TRP A 383 17.91 -13.55 -28.05
CA TRP A 383 18.86 -13.79 -29.13
C TRP A 383 18.28 -14.43 -30.41
N HIS A 384 16.95 -14.43 -30.58
CA HIS A 384 16.29 -14.88 -31.81
C HIS A 384 16.47 -13.83 -32.94
N PRO A 385 16.83 -14.24 -34.18
CA PRO A 385 17.17 -13.32 -35.28
C PRO A 385 15.98 -12.51 -35.81
N SER A 386 14.78 -12.72 -35.27
CA SER A 386 13.57 -11.96 -35.62
C SER A 386 13.15 -10.88 -34.62
N LEU A 387 13.80 -10.78 -33.47
CA LEU A 387 13.74 -9.60 -32.60
C LEU A 387 14.01 -8.33 -33.44
N PRO A 388 13.32 -7.20 -33.17
CA PRO A 388 13.61 -5.93 -33.83
C PRO A 388 15.07 -5.49 -33.68
N ASN A 389 15.58 -4.86 -34.74
CA ASN A 389 16.92 -4.27 -34.85
C ASN A 389 18.11 -5.18 -34.49
N THR A 390 17.89 -6.50 -34.35
CA THR A 390 18.93 -7.50 -34.06
C THR A 390 19.83 -7.70 -35.29
N ARG A 391 21.13 -7.47 -35.12
CA ARG A 391 22.13 -7.67 -36.17
C ARG A 391 22.46 -9.15 -36.34
N PRO A 392 22.99 -9.61 -37.50
CA PRO A 392 23.32 -11.02 -37.73
C PRO A 392 24.27 -11.62 -36.69
N GLU A 393 25.19 -10.82 -36.14
CA GLU A 393 26.14 -11.20 -35.09
C GLU A 393 25.51 -11.27 -33.68
N ASP A 394 24.40 -10.55 -33.44
CA ASP A 394 23.69 -10.53 -32.16
C ASP A 394 22.83 -11.80 -31.97
N ALA A 395 22.33 -12.35 -33.08
CA ALA A 395 21.57 -13.59 -33.06
C ALA A 395 22.44 -14.79 -32.68
N TRP A 396 21.86 -15.76 -31.96
CA TRP A 396 22.63 -16.91 -31.44
C TRP A 396 21.92 -18.27 -31.68
N PRO A 397 22.21 -18.95 -32.80
CA PRO A 397 21.52 -20.18 -33.22
C PRO A 397 21.44 -21.28 -32.17
N GLU A 398 22.51 -21.50 -31.39
CA GLU A 398 22.53 -22.53 -30.37
C GLU A 398 21.47 -22.29 -29.29
N PHE A 399 21.27 -21.03 -28.87
CA PHE A 399 20.24 -20.71 -27.90
C PHE A 399 18.85 -20.89 -28.48
N TYR A 400 18.54 -20.20 -29.57
CA TYR A 400 17.16 -20.11 -30.06
C TYR A 400 16.66 -21.34 -30.84
N THR A 401 17.51 -22.34 -31.10
CA THR A 401 17.09 -23.62 -31.70
C THR A 401 17.13 -24.81 -30.73
N LYS A 402 17.89 -24.75 -29.63
CA LYS A 402 18.12 -25.92 -28.74
C LYS A 402 18.03 -25.65 -27.24
N ILE A 403 18.54 -24.50 -26.76
CA ILE A 403 18.53 -24.15 -25.33
C ILE A 403 17.16 -23.61 -24.93
N CYS A 404 16.57 -22.74 -25.75
CA CYS A 404 15.17 -22.34 -25.70
C CYS A 404 14.41 -23.15 -26.76
N ARG A 405 13.59 -24.12 -26.35
CA ARG A 405 12.99 -25.07 -27.29
C ARG A 405 11.69 -24.60 -27.93
N ARG A 406 11.01 -23.63 -27.32
CA ARG A 406 9.88 -22.94 -27.94
C ARG A 406 10.15 -21.44 -27.87
N VAL A 407 10.48 -20.85 -29.01
CA VAL A 407 10.87 -19.44 -29.14
C VAL A 407 9.73 -18.61 -29.73
N TRP A 408 9.78 -17.30 -29.48
CA TRP A 408 8.88 -16.37 -30.13
C TRP A 408 9.38 -16.00 -31.54
N GLU A 409 8.59 -16.33 -32.57
CA GLU A 409 8.85 -15.89 -33.94
C GLU A 409 8.05 -14.61 -34.23
N HIS A 410 8.73 -13.46 -34.34
CA HIS A 410 8.13 -12.18 -34.69
C HIS A 410 7.78 -12.03 -36.19
N ARG A 411 8.27 -12.89 -37.09
CA ARG A 411 8.15 -12.72 -38.55
C ARG A 411 7.06 -13.61 -39.19
N PRO A 412 6.18 -13.06 -40.04
CA PRO A 412 5.26 -13.86 -40.85
C PRO A 412 6.03 -14.64 -41.94
N PRO A 413 5.47 -15.76 -42.45
CA PRO A 413 4.13 -16.28 -42.19
C PRO A 413 3.99 -17.07 -40.89
N ASN A 414 5.10 -17.57 -40.33
CA ASN A 414 5.11 -18.49 -39.20
C ASN A 414 5.11 -17.78 -37.82
N ALA A 415 4.64 -16.53 -37.78
CA ALA A 415 4.68 -15.71 -36.59
C ALA A 415 3.95 -16.37 -35.41
N SER A 416 4.56 -16.31 -34.24
CA SER A 416 3.91 -16.63 -32.97
C SER A 416 2.75 -15.68 -32.69
N GLY A 417 1.93 -16.00 -31.70
CA GLY A 417 0.83 -15.14 -31.28
C GLY A 417 0.43 -15.44 -29.84
N HIS A 418 -0.46 -14.63 -29.30
CA HIS A 418 -0.95 -14.76 -27.94
C HIS A 418 -2.42 -14.37 -27.87
N ASP A 419 -3.15 -14.94 -26.91
CA ASP A 419 -4.39 -14.31 -26.43
C ASP A 419 -3.99 -13.03 -25.66
N ALA A 420 -4.87 -12.03 -25.66
CA ALA A 420 -4.62 -10.75 -24.99
C ALA A 420 -4.58 -10.90 -23.44
N PHE A 421 -3.67 -10.16 -22.80
CA PHE A 421 -3.29 -10.26 -21.38
C PHE A 421 -4.49 -10.27 -20.41
N GLY A 422 -4.81 -11.42 -19.80
CA GLY A 422 -5.96 -11.50 -18.91
C GLY A 422 -6.31 -12.89 -18.36
N PRO A 423 -7.44 -13.02 -17.64
CA PRO A 423 -7.87 -14.27 -17.02
C PRO A 423 -8.02 -15.46 -17.97
N PHE A 424 -7.35 -16.56 -17.62
CA PHE A 424 -7.62 -17.92 -18.12
C PHE A 424 -7.24 -18.98 -17.07
N HIS A 425 -7.84 -20.17 -17.21
CA HIS A 425 -7.58 -21.31 -16.35
C HIS A 425 -6.39 -22.14 -16.87
N VAL A 426 -5.51 -22.56 -15.97
CA VAL A 426 -4.32 -23.38 -16.26
C VAL A 426 -4.55 -24.81 -15.78
N GLU A 427 -4.69 -25.73 -16.74
CA GLU A 427 -4.87 -27.16 -16.51
C GLU A 427 -3.53 -27.87 -16.29
N VAL A 428 -3.47 -28.73 -15.28
CA VAL A 428 -2.26 -29.51 -14.96
C VAL A 428 -2.25 -30.81 -15.76
N THR A 429 -1.51 -30.83 -16.88
CA THR A 429 -1.50 -31.97 -17.81
C THR A 429 -0.57 -33.09 -17.36
N ALA A 430 0.59 -32.78 -16.78
CA ALA A 430 1.55 -33.77 -16.29
C ALA A 430 1.43 -34.01 -14.78
N VAL A 431 0.25 -34.45 -14.31
CA VAL A 431 -0.07 -34.66 -12.87
C VAL A 431 0.89 -35.58 -12.08
N LYS A 432 1.83 -36.26 -12.75
CA LYS A 432 2.86 -37.13 -12.14
C LYS A 432 4.29 -36.56 -12.18
N HIS A 433 4.57 -35.53 -12.97
CA HIS A 433 5.90 -34.94 -13.03
C HIS A 433 6.20 -34.19 -11.71
N PRO A 434 7.42 -34.23 -11.14
CA PRO A 434 7.69 -33.66 -9.81
C PRO A 434 7.32 -32.19 -9.61
N ILE A 435 7.34 -31.37 -10.67
CA ILE A 435 6.89 -29.97 -10.62
C ILE A 435 5.37 -29.87 -10.38
N THR A 436 4.59 -30.77 -10.96
CA THR A 436 3.12 -30.69 -11.04
C THR A 436 2.40 -31.72 -10.17
N ALA A 437 3.12 -32.65 -9.55
CA ALA A 437 2.57 -33.60 -8.59
C ALA A 437 1.90 -32.87 -7.40
N GLY A 438 0.60 -33.08 -7.22
CA GLY A 438 -0.19 -32.42 -6.17
C GLY A 438 -0.38 -30.90 -6.36
N LEU A 439 0.00 -30.33 -7.51
CA LEU A 439 -0.35 -28.96 -7.86
C LEU A 439 -1.80 -28.95 -8.39
N ALA A 440 -2.63 -28.03 -7.90
CA ALA A 440 -3.98 -27.84 -8.42
C ALA A 440 -3.96 -27.09 -9.77
N ALA A 441 -5.01 -27.26 -10.58
CA ALA A 441 -5.31 -26.33 -11.66
C ALA A 441 -5.67 -24.95 -11.07
N PHE A 442 -5.27 -23.87 -11.74
CA PHE A 442 -5.32 -22.52 -11.17
C PHE A 442 -5.66 -21.44 -12.20
N ASP A 443 -6.30 -20.36 -11.74
CA ASP A 443 -6.55 -19.18 -12.57
C ASP A 443 -5.35 -18.24 -12.54
N THR A 444 -4.96 -17.73 -13.71
CA THR A 444 -3.90 -16.72 -13.86
C THR A 444 -4.36 -15.57 -14.73
N VAL A 445 -3.62 -14.45 -14.70
CA VAL A 445 -3.84 -13.25 -15.50
C VAL A 445 -2.54 -13.00 -16.28
N ASP A 446 -2.52 -13.38 -17.55
CA ASP A 446 -1.29 -13.48 -18.35
C ASP A 446 -1.59 -13.44 -19.86
N GLU A 447 -0.57 -13.52 -20.72
CA GLU A 447 -0.73 -13.71 -22.17
C GLU A 447 -0.61 -15.20 -22.56
N LEU A 448 -1.70 -15.79 -23.05
CA LEU A 448 -1.73 -17.21 -23.43
C LEU A 448 -1.07 -17.40 -24.81
N TYR A 449 0.22 -17.73 -24.81
CA TYR A 449 1.04 -17.87 -26.02
C TYR A 449 0.64 -19.10 -26.87
N PHE A 450 0.57 -18.93 -28.19
CA PHE A 450 0.32 -19.95 -29.21
C PHE A 450 1.28 -19.85 -30.40
N ARG A 451 1.38 -20.90 -31.21
CA ARG A 451 2.29 -21.00 -32.38
C ARG A 451 3.75 -20.61 -32.04
N GLN A 452 4.25 -21.02 -30.88
CA GLN A 452 5.66 -20.88 -30.55
C GLN A 452 6.50 -21.74 -31.51
N ALA A 453 7.60 -21.20 -32.03
CA ALA A 453 8.43 -21.89 -33.02
C ALA A 453 9.47 -22.82 -32.36
N GLY A 454 9.91 -23.85 -33.08
CA GLY A 454 10.91 -24.82 -32.63
C GLY A 454 10.37 -26.24 -32.50
N ASP A 455 11.09 -27.20 -33.10
CA ASP A 455 10.63 -28.60 -33.24
C ASP A 455 11.27 -29.57 -32.22
N GLU A 456 12.28 -29.13 -31.47
CA GLU A 456 12.96 -29.94 -30.46
C GLU A 456 11.98 -30.50 -29.41
N PRO A 457 12.17 -31.74 -28.88
CA PRO A 457 11.24 -32.34 -27.93
C PRO A 457 11.13 -31.56 -26.61
N ILE A 458 9.91 -31.50 -26.06
CA ILE A 458 9.60 -30.92 -24.74
C ILE A 458 8.67 -31.85 -23.97
N GLU A 459 8.66 -31.77 -22.63
CA GLU A 459 7.67 -32.42 -21.76
C GLU A 459 6.69 -31.35 -21.22
N PRO A 460 5.48 -31.18 -21.78
CA PRO A 460 4.49 -30.22 -21.30
C PRO A 460 3.95 -30.57 -19.91
N LEU A 461 4.00 -29.60 -19.00
CA LEU A 461 3.57 -29.74 -17.61
C LEU A 461 2.15 -29.28 -17.36
N VAL A 462 1.79 -28.16 -17.97
CA VAL A 462 0.50 -27.47 -17.86
C VAL A 462 0.10 -26.90 -19.22
N ALA A 463 -1.20 -26.71 -19.43
CA ALA A 463 -1.76 -26.15 -20.65
C ALA A 463 -2.98 -25.26 -20.38
N ALA A 464 -3.35 -24.41 -21.34
CA ALA A 464 -4.63 -23.70 -21.33
C ALA A 464 -5.19 -23.56 -22.75
N ARG A 465 -6.52 -23.41 -22.86
CA ARG A 465 -7.19 -23.29 -24.16
C ARG A 465 -7.11 -21.87 -24.71
N SER A 466 -6.31 -21.67 -25.76
CA SER A 466 -6.27 -20.40 -26.49
C SER A 466 -7.64 -20.09 -27.10
N LYS A 467 -8.17 -18.91 -26.77
CA LYS A 467 -9.40 -18.32 -27.29
C LYS A 467 -9.25 -17.96 -28.76
N VAL A 468 -8.04 -17.58 -29.21
CA VAL A 468 -7.75 -17.23 -30.61
C VAL A 468 -7.42 -18.45 -31.48
N ALA A 469 -6.58 -19.38 -31.00
CA ALA A 469 -6.18 -20.56 -31.76
C ALA A 469 -7.19 -21.74 -31.65
N GLY A 470 -8.17 -21.66 -30.75
CA GLY A 470 -9.22 -22.66 -30.55
C GLY A 470 -8.71 -24.02 -30.03
N LYS A 471 -7.47 -24.06 -29.51
CA LYS A 471 -6.72 -25.27 -29.16
C LYS A 471 -5.93 -25.06 -27.87
N ASP A 472 -5.74 -26.14 -27.15
CA ASP A 472 -4.97 -26.15 -25.91
C ASP A 472 -3.47 -25.99 -26.22
N GLN A 473 -2.83 -25.00 -25.59
CA GLN A 473 -1.41 -24.68 -25.75
C GLN A 473 -0.65 -25.10 -24.49
N PRO A 474 0.55 -25.68 -24.60
CA PRO A 474 1.42 -25.87 -23.44
C PRO A 474 1.88 -24.50 -22.92
N LEU A 475 1.97 -24.32 -21.60
CA LEU A 475 2.39 -23.05 -20.98
C LEU A 475 3.63 -23.16 -20.07
N ALA A 476 3.96 -24.37 -19.63
CA ALA A 476 5.27 -24.68 -19.06
C ALA A 476 5.70 -26.09 -19.45
N TRP A 477 7.00 -26.30 -19.60
CA TRP A 477 7.58 -27.58 -20.00
C TRP A 477 9.02 -27.76 -19.47
N THR A 478 9.45 -29.02 -19.44
CA THR A 478 10.80 -29.43 -19.05
C THR A 478 11.53 -30.18 -20.17
N TYR A 479 12.86 -30.10 -20.12
CA TYR A 479 13.77 -30.88 -20.97
C TYR A 479 15.20 -30.84 -20.40
N SER A 480 16.10 -31.61 -21.01
CA SER A 480 17.55 -31.52 -20.77
C SER A 480 18.27 -30.92 -21.98
N TYR A 481 19.21 -30.00 -21.74
CA TYR A 481 20.17 -29.51 -22.73
C TYR A 481 21.58 -29.84 -22.23
N ALA A 482 22.34 -30.63 -22.98
CA ALA A 482 23.58 -31.27 -22.52
C ALA A 482 23.37 -31.99 -21.16
N LYS A 483 23.94 -31.48 -20.06
CA LYS A 483 23.70 -31.99 -18.70
C LYS A 483 22.70 -31.15 -17.90
N ALA A 484 22.41 -29.93 -18.33
CA ALA A 484 21.51 -29.02 -17.65
C ALA A 484 20.07 -29.50 -17.72
N ARG A 485 19.36 -29.38 -16.60
CA ARG A 485 17.90 -29.40 -16.56
C ARG A 485 17.38 -28.01 -16.90
N VAL A 486 16.46 -27.93 -17.86
CA VAL A 486 15.85 -26.68 -18.29
C VAL A 486 14.35 -26.72 -17.99
N PHE A 487 13.90 -25.74 -17.20
CA PHE A 487 12.49 -25.40 -17.07
C PHE A 487 12.20 -24.18 -17.95
N GLN A 488 11.17 -24.24 -18.77
CA GLN A 488 10.73 -23.10 -19.56
C GLN A 488 9.23 -22.89 -19.36
N THR A 489 8.82 -21.64 -19.14
CA THR A 489 7.41 -21.25 -19.10
C THR A 489 7.19 -19.95 -19.85
N VAL A 490 6.02 -19.84 -20.47
CA VAL A 490 5.52 -18.60 -21.09
C VAL A 490 4.63 -17.80 -20.14
N LEU A 491 4.45 -18.25 -18.90
CA LEU A 491 3.81 -17.48 -17.85
C LEU A 491 4.80 -16.51 -17.20
N GLY A 492 4.35 -15.29 -16.88
CA GLY A 492 5.16 -14.23 -16.25
C GLY A 492 5.22 -12.90 -17.03
N HIS A 493 4.18 -12.51 -17.77
CA HIS A 493 4.11 -11.20 -18.42
C HIS A 493 4.21 -10.04 -17.41
N ALA A 494 3.46 -10.12 -16.31
CA ALA A 494 3.44 -9.11 -15.25
C ALA A 494 3.75 -9.73 -13.88
N ASP A 495 3.95 -8.88 -12.87
CA ASP A 495 4.22 -9.31 -11.51
C ASP A 495 3.04 -10.11 -10.92
N VAL A 496 1.80 -9.69 -11.20
CA VAL A 496 0.57 -10.44 -10.88
C VAL A 496 0.57 -11.84 -11.51
N SER A 497 1.06 -11.97 -12.74
CA SER A 497 1.17 -13.25 -13.44
C SER A 497 2.17 -14.18 -12.77
N VAL A 498 3.33 -13.63 -12.36
CA VAL A 498 4.33 -14.36 -11.56
C VAL A 498 3.76 -14.77 -10.20
N ARG A 499 3.00 -13.91 -9.51
CA ARG A 499 2.38 -14.24 -8.21
C ARG A 499 1.32 -15.35 -8.34
N LYS A 500 0.47 -15.32 -9.37
CA LYS A 500 -0.52 -16.40 -9.59
C LYS A 500 0.12 -17.71 -10.07
N ALA A 501 1.20 -17.64 -10.85
CA ALA A 501 1.98 -18.81 -11.26
C ALA A 501 3.10 -19.20 -10.26
N ALA A 502 3.17 -18.59 -9.07
CA ALA A 502 4.34 -18.65 -8.19
C ALA A 502 4.76 -20.07 -7.83
N ALA A 503 3.81 -20.93 -7.44
CA ALA A 503 4.08 -22.33 -7.12
C ALA A 503 4.69 -23.11 -8.30
N LEU A 504 4.15 -22.91 -9.52
CA LEU A 504 4.66 -23.56 -10.74
C LEU A 504 6.08 -23.09 -11.09
N ILE A 505 6.32 -21.77 -11.04
CA ILE A 505 7.64 -21.17 -11.33
C ILE A 505 8.67 -21.62 -10.29
N ARG A 506 8.35 -21.51 -8.99
CA ARG A 506 9.19 -21.93 -7.87
C ARG A 506 9.58 -23.40 -7.98
N ARG A 507 8.60 -24.29 -8.15
CA ARG A 507 8.86 -25.73 -8.31
C ARG A 507 9.67 -26.03 -9.58
N GLY A 508 9.40 -25.32 -10.68
CA GLY A 508 10.18 -25.43 -11.93
C GLY A 508 11.66 -25.09 -11.74
N CYS A 509 11.94 -23.96 -11.08
CA CYS A 509 13.27 -23.53 -10.71
C CYS A 509 13.99 -24.53 -9.77
N VAL A 510 13.31 -25.04 -8.74
CA VAL A 510 13.86 -26.06 -7.82
C VAL A 510 14.21 -27.35 -8.56
N TRP A 511 13.36 -27.80 -9.50
CA TRP A 511 13.63 -28.98 -10.34
C TRP A 511 14.82 -28.76 -11.27
N ALA A 512 14.91 -27.57 -11.89
CA ALA A 512 16.00 -27.18 -12.78
C ALA A 512 17.34 -27.09 -12.05
N ALA A 513 17.36 -26.61 -10.81
CA ALA A 513 18.52 -26.63 -9.90
C ALA A 513 18.97 -28.05 -9.47
N GLY A 514 18.27 -29.10 -9.93
CA GLY A 514 18.58 -30.50 -9.63
C GLY A 514 17.92 -31.07 -8.38
N ARG A 515 17.08 -30.29 -7.67
CA ARG A 515 16.70 -30.51 -6.27
C ARG A 515 15.30 -31.11 -6.10
N GLU A 516 15.04 -31.63 -4.89
CA GLU A 516 13.73 -32.15 -4.50
C GLU A 516 12.79 -31.01 -4.05
N GLN A 517 11.50 -31.16 -4.33
CA GLN A 517 10.47 -30.17 -3.95
C GLN A 517 10.26 -30.12 -2.43
N LEU A 518 9.62 -29.05 -1.95
CA LEU A 518 9.01 -29.05 -0.62
C LEU A 518 7.90 -30.11 -0.53
N GLY A 519 7.60 -30.59 0.67
CA GLY A 519 6.52 -31.56 0.91
C GLY A 519 5.11 -31.01 0.69
N PHE A 520 4.97 -29.70 0.50
CA PHE A 520 3.74 -28.96 0.25
C PHE A 520 4.06 -27.65 -0.50
N ASP A 521 3.04 -26.95 -1.01
CA ASP A 521 3.21 -25.56 -1.46
C ASP A 521 2.84 -24.56 -0.35
N PRO A 522 3.69 -23.56 -0.06
CA PRO A 522 3.29 -22.37 0.68
C PRO A 522 2.16 -21.62 -0.05
N PRO A 523 1.18 -21.03 0.67
CA PRO A 523 0.08 -20.27 0.05
C PRO A 523 0.59 -19.12 -0.83
N ALA A 524 -0.07 -18.89 -1.97
CA ALA A 524 0.28 -17.79 -2.88
C ALA A 524 0.13 -16.42 -2.19
N GLU A 525 -0.83 -16.30 -1.26
CA GLU A 525 -1.10 -15.09 -0.47
C GLU A 525 0.11 -14.58 0.32
N LEU A 526 1.15 -15.40 0.57
CA LEU A 526 2.40 -14.96 1.20
C LEU A 526 3.23 -14.02 0.31
N THR A 527 3.06 -14.10 -1.02
CA THR A 527 3.67 -13.15 -1.97
C THR A 527 2.75 -11.98 -2.31
N GLU A 528 1.48 -12.02 -1.91
CA GLU A 528 0.51 -10.95 -2.19
C GLU A 528 0.65 -9.83 -1.16
N GLY A 529 1.12 -8.66 -1.60
CA GLY A 529 1.38 -7.50 -0.74
C GLY A 529 2.71 -7.52 0.01
N ALA A 530 3.52 -8.57 -0.14
CA ALA A 530 4.82 -8.68 0.54
C ALA A 530 5.78 -7.53 0.17
N LEU A 531 6.25 -6.80 1.18
CA LEU A 531 7.17 -5.68 1.02
C LEU A 531 8.61 -6.13 0.79
N PHE A 532 9.37 -5.30 0.09
CA PHE A 532 10.76 -5.58 -0.23
C PHE A 532 11.68 -5.17 0.94
N ARG A 533 12.10 -6.16 1.74
CA ARG A 533 12.85 -5.97 3.00
C ARG A 533 14.23 -5.34 2.79
N ASP A 534 14.66 -4.56 3.78
CA ASP A 534 16.03 -4.05 3.86
C ASP A 534 17.06 -5.19 4.01
N GLY A 535 18.32 -4.94 3.64
CA GLY A 535 19.38 -5.97 3.63
C GLY A 535 19.36 -6.92 2.42
N SER A 536 18.33 -6.90 1.58
CA SER A 536 18.36 -7.61 0.29
C SER A 536 19.47 -7.07 -0.64
N PRO A 537 20.25 -7.95 -1.32
CA PRO A 537 21.43 -7.55 -2.09
C PRO A 537 21.12 -6.82 -3.41
N TRP A 538 19.90 -6.94 -3.90
CA TRP A 538 19.30 -6.10 -4.94
C TRP A 538 18.08 -5.40 -4.35
N LYS A 539 17.72 -4.23 -4.88
CA LYS A 539 16.47 -3.51 -4.56
C LYS A 539 15.77 -3.11 -5.86
N PRO A 540 14.42 -3.17 -5.95
CA PRO A 540 13.69 -2.67 -7.10
C PRO A 540 14.05 -1.21 -7.35
N ARG A 541 14.28 -0.86 -8.62
CA ARG A 541 14.49 0.54 -9.01
C ARG A 541 13.22 1.32 -8.68
N ALA A 542 13.37 2.48 -8.04
CA ALA A 542 12.27 3.44 -7.93
C ALA A 542 11.76 3.73 -9.35
N ALA A 543 10.45 3.59 -9.56
CA ALA A 543 9.90 3.41 -10.89
C ALA A 543 10.19 4.61 -11.81
N VAL A 544 11.11 4.41 -12.77
CA VAL A 544 11.22 5.27 -13.95
C VAL A 544 9.89 5.13 -14.68
N ARG A 545 9.17 6.25 -14.82
CA ARG A 545 7.85 6.27 -15.46
C ARG A 545 7.97 6.10 -16.98
N GLU A 546 8.10 4.84 -17.40
CA GLU A 546 7.64 4.41 -18.72
C GLU A 546 6.10 4.59 -18.82
N PRO A 547 5.52 4.83 -20.01
CA PRO A 547 4.09 5.09 -20.14
C PRO A 547 3.24 3.84 -19.84
N ALA A 548 2.12 4.01 -19.14
CA ALA A 548 1.21 2.93 -18.78
C ALA A 548 0.34 2.44 -19.96
N SER A 549 0.94 1.76 -20.94
CA SER A 549 0.31 1.30 -22.18
C SER A 549 -0.01 -0.20 -22.26
N SER A 550 0.68 -1.06 -21.50
CA SER A 550 0.64 -2.52 -21.69
C SER A 550 -0.45 -3.26 -20.91
N LEU A 551 -0.81 -2.84 -19.69
CA LEU A 551 -1.73 -3.59 -18.80
C LEU A 551 -3.24 -3.46 -19.12
N LYS A 552 -3.64 -2.94 -20.29
CA LYS A 552 -5.05 -2.59 -20.60
C LYS A 552 -5.87 -3.65 -21.34
N ALA A 553 -5.38 -4.88 -21.45
CA ALA A 553 -5.75 -5.79 -22.54
C ALA A 553 -6.31 -7.18 -22.17
N VAL A 554 -7.05 -7.33 -21.05
CA VAL A 554 -8.26 -8.20 -20.87
C VAL A 554 -8.59 -8.34 -19.38
N ALA A 555 -9.77 -7.87 -19.01
CA ALA A 555 -10.42 -8.21 -17.75
C ALA A 555 -11.94 -8.05 -17.91
N ASN A 556 -12.60 -9.01 -18.59
CA ASN A 556 -14.03 -9.35 -18.41
C ASN A 556 -14.53 -10.49 -19.32
N LYS A 557 -15.18 -11.48 -18.71
CA LYS A 557 -16.58 -11.94 -18.96
C LYS A 557 -16.77 -13.45 -18.73
N ALA A 558 -17.34 -13.79 -17.57
CA ALA A 558 -18.18 -14.95 -17.25
C ALA A 558 -18.65 -14.81 -15.78
N ASP A 559 -19.85 -15.21 -15.35
CA ASP A 559 -21.17 -15.33 -16.00
C ASP A 559 -22.23 -15.56 -14.90
N ALA A 560 -23.57 -15.55 -15.08
CA ALA A 560 -24.41 -15.29 -16.25
C ALA A 560 -25.77 -14.71 -15.81
N ALA A 561 -26.42 -13.92 -16.68
CA ALA A 561 -27.87 -13.67 -16.62
C ALA A 561 -28.42 -13.37 -18.03
N VAL A 562 -29.59 -13.90 -18.39
CA VAL A 562 -30.25 -13.60 -19.68
C VAL A 562 -30.95 -12.25 -19.59
N ALA A 563 -30.14 -11.20 -19.67
CA ALA A 563 -30.57 -9.81 -19.75
C ALA A 563 -30.80 -9.37 -21.21
N PRO A 564 -31.61 -8.33 -21.47
CA PRO A 564 -31.92 -7.91 -22.84
C PRO A 564 -30.69 -7.38 -23.59
N ALA A 565 -30.68 -7.60 -24.92
CA ALA A 565 -29.69 -7.02 -25.82
C ALA A 565 -29.61 -5.48 -25.67
N PRO A 566 -28.42 -4.86 -25.86
CA PRO A 566 -28.19 -3.45 -25.58
C PRO A 566 -29.23 -2.54 -26.24
N ARG A 567 -29.98 -1.82 -25.42
CA ARG A 567 -30.89 -0.77 -25.85
C ARG A 567 -30.22 0.58 -25.64
N LEU A 568 -30.03 1.32 -26.72
CA LEU A 568 -29.78 2.75 -26.65
C LEU A 568 -30.96 3.42 -25.97
N ASP A 569 -30.70 4.24 -24.95
CA ASP A 569 -31.75 5.03 -24.32
C ASP A 569 -32.16 6.25 -25.19
N ALA A 570 -33.03 7.11 -24.64
CA ALA A 570 -33.46 8.33 -25.32
C ALA A 570 -32.30 9.31 -25.61
N THR A 571 -31.27 9.31 -24.75
CA THR A 571 -30.05 10.12 -24.86
C THR A 571 -28.95 9.51 -25.74
N GLY A 572 -29.00 8.20 -26.01
CA GLY A 572 -28.03 7.49 -26.84
C GLY A 572 -26.91 6.77 -26.08
N LEU A 573 -27.08 6.59 -24.77
CA LEU A 573 -26.13 5.89 -23.91
C LEU A 573 -26.36 4.37 -23.98
N VAL A 574 -25.31 3.58 -23.77
CA VAL A 574 -25.32 2.12 -23.98
C VAL A 574 -25.06 1.41 -22.67
N TYR A 575 -26.10 0.74 -22.17
CA TYR A 575 -26.05 -0.03 -20.93
C TYR A 575 -26.10 -1.53 -21.23
N GLU A 576 -25.03 -2.23 -20.85
CA GLU A 576 -24.89 -3.68 -20.96
C GLU A 576 -24.59 -4.27 -19.58
N THR A 577 -25.53 -5.07 -19.06
CA THR A 577 -25.33 -5.87 -17.85
C THR A 577 -24.13 -6.82 -17.99
N GLY A 578 -23.33 -6.94 -16.94
CA GLY A 578 -22.14 -7.79 -16.95
C GLY A 578 -20.96 -7.22 -17.75
N ARG A 579 -20.88 -5.89 -17.90
CA ARG A 579 -19.66 -5.13 -18.21
C ARG A 579 -19.12 -4.46 -16.95
N THR A 580 -17.89 -3.94 -16.98
CA THR A 580 -17.37 -3.01 -15.95
C THR A 580 -17.63 -1.55 -16.33
N ARG A 581 -17.54 -0.64 -15.35
CA ARG A 581 -17.73 0.81 -15.53
C ARG A 581 -16.88 1.38 -16.68
N GLU A 582 -15.62 0.94 -16.85
CA GLU A 582 -14.74 1.43 -17.93
C GLU A 582 -15.19 0.95 -19.32
N GLU A 583 -15.72 -0.27 -19.46
CA GLU A 583 -16.24 -0.74 -20.74
C GLU A 583 -17.53 0.00 -21.12
N THR A 584 -18.46 0.18 -20.17
CA THR A 584 -19.72 0.90 -20.40
C THR A 584 -19.47 2.37 -20.73
N LEU A 585 -18.48 2.99 -20.08
CA LEU A 585 -17.95 4.31 -20.44
C LEU A 585 -17.47 4.35 -21.89
N ARG A 586 -16.64 3.38 -22.29
CA ARG A 586 -16.06 3.28 -23.65
C ARG A 586 -17.14 3.13 -24.72
N SER A 587 -18.12 2.24 -24.51
CA SER A 587 -19.26 2.05 -25.43
C SER A 587 -20.14 3.28 -25.53
N SER A 588 -20.43 3.94 -24.40
CA SER A 588 -21.29 5.13 -24.38
C SER A 588 -20.63 6.34 -25.05
N VAL A 589 -19.31 6.55 -24.90
CA VAL A 589 -18.57 7.58 -25.65
C VAL A 589 -18.73 7.37 -27.17
N GLN A 590 -18.51 6.14 -27.65
CA GLN A 590 -18.61 5.82 -29.08
C GLN A 590 -20.04 5.98 -29.64
N ALA A 591 -21.05 5.51 -28.90
CA ALA A 591 -22.46 5.64 -29.31
C ALA A 591 -22.93 7.10 -29.32
N THR A 592 -22.50 7.89 -28.34
CA THR A 592 -22.85 9.32 -28.24
C THR A 592 -22.25 10.11 -29.40
N ALA A 593 -20.96 9.88 -29.73
CA ALA A 593 -20.30 10.48 -30.88
C ALA A 593 -20.99 10.14 -32.22
N ALA A 594 -21.57 8.94 -32.35
CA ALA A 594 -22.31 8.53 -33.54
C ALA A 594 -23.71 9.16 -33.67
N ARG A 595 -24.38 9.47 -32.54
CA ARG A 595 -25.77 9.97 -32.52
C ARG A 595 -25.87 11.49 -32.65
N PHE A 596 -24.95 12.25 -32.08
CA PHE A 596 -24.91 13.72 -32.16
C PHE A 596 -24.18 14.23 -33.42
N GLY A 597 -24.64 13.80 -34.60
CA GLY A 597 -23.98 13.97 -35.91
C GLY A 597 -23.93 15.41 -36.48
N ALA A 598 -23.48 16.39 -35.70
CA ALA A 598 -23.49 17.83 -36.03
C ALA A 598 -22.17 18.59 -35.76
N VAL A 599 -21.06 17.88 -35.53
CA VAL A 599 -19.70 18.48 -35.49
C VAL A 599 -18.78 17.73 -36.45
N ARG A 600 -18.95 17.99 -37.75
CA ARG A 600 -18.00 17.54 -38.78
C ARG A 600 -16.80 18.47 -38.81
N VAL A 601 -15.92 18.33 -37.83
CA VAL A 601 -14.53 18.76 -37.99
C VAL A 601 -13.89 17.88 -39.06
N ARG A 602 -13.31 18.50 -40.09
CA ARG A 602 -12.50 17.80 -41.10
C ARG A 602 -11.13 18.43 -41.18
N GLU A 603 -10.09 17.60 -41.21
CA GLU A 603 -8.74 18.06 -41.46
C GLU A 603 -8.55 18.40 -42.94
N TRP A 604 -7.93 19.53 -43.21
CA TRP A 604 -7.61 19.99 -44.56
C TRP A 604 -6.38 19.24 -45.10
N GLN A 605 -6.54 18.59 -46.26
CA GLN A 605 -5.51 17.72 -46.87
C GLN A 605 -4.54 18.44 -47.83
N GLY A 606 -4.33 19.74 -47.64
CA GLY A 606 -3.34 20.50 -48.42
C GLY A 606 -1.90 20.31 -47.90
N PRO A 607 -0.88 20.70 -48.67
CA PRO A 607 0.52 20.48 -48.32
C PRO A 607 0.96 21.30 -47.09
N PHE A 608 1.61 20.65 -46.14
CA PHE A 608 2.25 21.31 -44.99
C PHE A 608 3.41 22.19 -45.47
N VAL A 609 3.26 23.51 -45.33
CA VAL A 609 4.35 24.47 -45.60
C VAL A 609 5.19 24.63 -44.34
N VAL A 610 6.24 23.82 -44.22
CA VAL A 610 7.28 24.01 -43.18
C VAL A 610 8.44 24.79 -43.80
N PRO A 611 8.72 26.04 -43.36
CA PRO A 611 9.87 26.80 -43.84
C PRO A 611 11.17 26.13 -43.39
N ALA A 612 11.97 25.64 -44.35
CA ALA A 612 13.21 24.92 -44.05
C ALA A 612 14.29 25.87 -43.49
N LEU A 613 14.71 25.64 -42.24
CA LEU A 613 15.96 26.18 -41.72
C LEU A 613 17.14 25.41 -42.34
N ALA A 614 18.18 26.13 -42.74
CA ALA A 614 19.29 25.58 -43.51
C ALA A 614 20.27 24.77 -42.65
N GLY A 615 19.92 23.52 -42.37
CA GLY A 615 20.77 22.55 -41.68
C GLY A 615 19.99 21.63 -40.75
N GLN A 616 19.90 20.35 -41.13
CA GLN A 616 19.40 19.23 -40.29
C GLN A 616 18.01 19.38 -39.65
N ALA A 617 16.96 19.15 -40.44
CA ALA A 617 15.75 18.45 -39.98
C ALA A 617 14.98 17.83 -41.17
N SER A 618 14.72 16.52 -41.14
CA SER A 618 13.77 15.89 -42.06
C SER A 618 12.40 15.79 -41.39
N VAL A 619 11.41 16.51 -41.92
CA VAL A 619 10.01 16.40 -41.47
C VAL A 619 9.43 15.09 -41.97
N GLN A 620 9.51 14.06 -41.13
CA GLN A 620 8.68 12.86 -41.25
C GLN A 620 7.42 13.08 -40.40
N PRO A 621 6.21 12.83 -40.93
CA PRO A 621 5.13 12.33 -40.09
C PRO A 621 5.63 11.00 -39.50
N VAL A 622 5.53 10.80 -38.18
CA VAL A 622 5.82 9.48 -37.59
C VAL A 622 4.67 8.55 -37.96
N GLY A 623 4.80 7.92 -39.12
CA GLY A 623 4.14 6.65 -39.38
C GLY A 623 4.69 5.60 -38.42
N ASP A 624 3.82 4.69 -37.99
CA ASP A 624 4.25 3.43 -37.39
C ASP A 624 4.75 2.52 -38.52
N ASP A 625 5.97 2.77 -39.00
CA ASP A 625 6.65 1.86 -39.93
C ASP A 625 8.13 1.63 -39.59
N GLY A 626 8.66 0.40 -39.68
CA GLY A 626 8.24 -0.71 -40.54
C GLY A 626 6.83 -1.31 -40.31
N LYS A 627 5.93 -1.32 -41.32
CA LYS A 627 6.18 -1.22 -42.77
C LYS A 627 4.97 -0.71 -43.57
N ASN A 628 5.30 -0.17 -44.75
CA ASN A 628 4.46 0.05 -45.95
C ASN A 628 3.78 1.42 -46.10
N ASN A 629 4.49 2.32 -46.77
CA ASN A 629 3.92 3.52 -47.40
C ASN A 629 2.86 3.17 -48.46
N ALA A 630 1.58 3.41 -48.15
CA ALA A 630 0.50 3.57 -49.14
C ALA A 630 -0.63 4.47 -48.59
N PRO A 631 -1.03 5.56 -49.26
CA PRO A 631 -2.07 6.46 -48.75
C PRO A 631 -3.47 5.79 -48.83
N PRO A 632 -4.27 5.81 -47.75
CA PRO A 632 -5.61 5.22 -47.76
C PRO A 632 -6.57 5.93 -48.72
N LYS A 633 -7.01 5.24 -49.77
CA LYS A 633 -8.09 5.73 -50.64
C LYS A 633 -9.45 5.57 -49.95
N GLY A 634 -10.03 6.67 -49.48
CA GLY A 634 -11.47 6.76 -49.17
C GLY A 634 -11.92 6.06 -47.89
N GLY A 635 -11.43 6.53 -46.73
CA GLY A 635 -11.98 6.20 -45.40
C GLY A 635 -12.54 7.45 -44.70
N THR A 636 -13.60 7.29 -43.90
CA THR A 636 -14.13 8.37 -43.04
C THR A 636 -13.15 8.74 -41.91
N PRO A 637 -13.10 10.01 -41.46
CA PRO A 637 -12.13 10.46 -40.46
C PRO A 637 -12.31 9.72 -39.13
N ASN A 638 -11.19 9.21 -38.61
CA ASN A 638 -11.11 8.50 -37.33
C ASN A 638 -11.13 9.50 -36.17
N THR A 639 -12.16 9.46 -35.32
CA THR A 639 -12.42 10.42 -34.23
C THR A 639 -12.11 9.85 -32.84
N SER A 640 -11.11 8.96 -32.77
CA SER A 640 -10.56 8.40 -31.52
C SER A 640 -9.35 9.26 -31.05
N PRO A 641 -9.20 9.54 -29.74
CA PRO A 641 -8.16 10.44 -29.24
C PRO A 641 -6.77 9.78 -29.27
N HIS A 642 -6.05 10.01 -30.37
CA HIS A 642 -4.65 9.61 -30.52
C HIS A 642 -3.75 10.85 -30.58
N TRP A 643 -2.88 10.99 -29.58
CA TRP A 643 -1.84 12.02 -29.54
C TRP A 643 -0.91 11.88 -30.74
N GLN A 644 -0.87 12.88 -31.61
CA GLN A 644 0.02 12.87 -32.78
C GLN A 644 1.35 13.54 -32.42
N GLN A 645 2.45 12.81 -32.66
CA GLN A 645 3.81 13.30 -32.42
C GLN A 645 4.40 13.92 -33.70
N PHE A 646 4.99 15.10 -33.56
CA PHE A 646 5.66 15.82 -34.65
C PHE A 646 7.01 16.39 -34.20
N VAL A 647 7.92 16.62 -35.14
CA VAL A 647 9.17 17.38 -34.93
C VAL A 647 9.22 18.55 -35.90
N ALA A 648 9.07 19.77 -35.40
CA ALA A 648 9.08 20.99 -36.21
C ALA A 648 9.51 22.23 -35.41
N GLY A 649 10.06 23.25 -36.11
CA GLY A 649 10.17 24.61 -35.57
C GLY A 649 8.87 25.41 -35.73
N GLU A 650 8.03 25.06 -36.70
CA GLU A 650 6.68 25.56 -36.86
C GLU A 650 5.77 24.49 -37.49
N PHE A 651 4.60 24.31 -36.90
CA PHE A 651 3.54 23.41 -37.34
C PHE A 651 2.28 24.22 -37.65
N GLN A 652 1.56 23.83 -38.70
CA GLN A 652 0.28 24.44 -39.07
C GLN A 652 -0.73 23.36 -39.49
N ARG A 653 -2.00 23.51 -39.10
CA ARG A 653 -3.09 22.59 -39.43
C ARG A 653 -4.38 23.36 -39.71
N ALA A 654 -5.00 23.15 -40.87
CA ALA A 654 -6.30 23.73 -41.20
C ALA A 654 -7.44 22.77 -40.85
N ILE A 655 -8.47 23.33 -40.22
CA ILE A 655 -9.58 22.66 -39.54
C ILE A 655 -10.89 23.23 -40.09
N GLU A 656 -11.61 22.46 -40.92
CA GLU A 656 -12.93 22.84 -41.40
C GLU A 656 -13.98 22.65 -40.30
N ALA A 657 -14.89 23.61 -40.12
CA ALA A 657 -16.07 23.45 -39.28
C ALA A 657 -17.34 23.92 -40.02
N GLU A 658 -18.40 23.11 -40.02
CA GLU A 658 -19.67 23.45 -40.67
C GLU A 658 -20.47 24.55 -39.92
N GLN A 659 -20.16 24.79 -38.63
CA GLN A 659 -20.79 25.81 -37.77
C GLN A 659 -19.87 26.23 -36.61
N THR A 660 -20.15 27.35 -35.95
CA THR A 660 -19.38 27.82 -34.78
C THR A 660 -19.40 26.80 -33.64
N ARG A 661 -18.23 26.42 -33.11
CA ARG A 661 -18.10 25.43 -32.03
C ARG A 661 -16.91 25.70 -31.11
N GLU A 662 -17.13 25.61 -29.81
CA GLU A 662 -16.07 25.40 -28.82
C GLU A 662 -15.55 23.95 -28.91
N VAL A 663 -14.24 23.78 -28.93
CA VAL A 663 -13.52 22.49 -28.92
C VAL A 663 -12.35 22.56 -27.93
N THR A 664 -11.91 21.43 -27.37
CA THR A 664 -10.76 21.41 -26.46
C THR A 664 -9.50 20.91 -27.18
N LEU A 665 -8.55 21.80 -27.41
CA LEU A 665 -7.20 21.49 -27.88
C LEU A 665 -6.33 21.10 -26.68
N ARG A 666 -5.45 20.11 -26.84
CA ARG A 666 -4.38 19.83 -25.88
C ARG A 666 -3.05 19.70 -26.62
N ILE A 667 -2.00 20.39 -26.16
CA ILE A 667 -0.65 20.33 -26.79
C ILE A 667 0.45 20.32 -25.71
N GLY A 668 1.35 19.34 -25.78
CA GLY A 668 2.44 19.16 -24.81
C GLY A 668 3.79 19.01 -25.52
N SER A 669 4.83 19.69 -25.05
CA SER A 669 6.12 19.76 -25.75
C SER A 669 7.32 19.87 -24.81
N LYS A 670 8.48 19.37 -25.27
CA LYS A 670 9.77 19.46 -24.56
C LYS A 670 10.43 20.84 -24.66
N ARG A 671 9.93 21.78 -25.49
CA ARG A 671 10.44 23.16 -25.63
C ARG A 671 9.31 24.19 -25.71
N PRO A 672 9.55 25.47 -25.34
CA PRO A 672 8.56 26.54 -25.43
C PRO A 672 7.85 26.64 -26.79
N VAL A 673 6.52 26.47 -26.80
CA VAL A 673 5.66 26.66 -27.98
C VAL A 673 4.72 27.87 -27.84
N LYS A 674 4.52 28.58 -28.97
CA LYS A 674 3.52 29.61 -29.18
C LYS A 674 2.39 29.07 -30.05
N LEU A 675 1.21 28.92 -29.47
CA LEU A 675 0.01 28.41 -30.14
C LEU A 675 -0.86 29.58 -30.61
N ALA A 676 -1.43 29.48 -31.81
CA ALA A 676 -2.36 30.47 -32.38
C ALA A 676 -3.44 29.79 -33.23
N LEU A 677 -4.62 30.39 -33.33
CA LEU A 677 -5.71 29.97 -34.20
C LEU A 677 -6.21 31.17 -35.00
N ASN A 678 -6.31 31.01 -36.33
CA ASN A 678 -6.65 32.09 -37.27
C ASN A 678 -5.76 33.35 -37.14
N GLY A 679 -4.51 33.17 -36.70
CA GLY A 679 -3.57 34.26 -36.40
C GLY A 679 -3.68 34.87 -35.00
N GLN A 680 -4.77 34.60 -34.25
CA GLN A 680 -4.91 35.01 -32.85
C GLN A 680 -4.10 34.06 -31.96
N VAL A 681 -3.19 34.60 -31.14
CA VAL A 681 -2.41 33.81 -30.18
C VAL A 681 -3.34 33.23 -29.11
N LEU A 682 -3.26 31.91 -28.90
CA LEU A 682 -3.95 31.17 -27.84
C LEU A 682 -3.05 30.98 -26.61
N ALA A 683 -1.74 30.88 -26.81
CA ALA A 683 -0.73 30.77 -25.76
C ALA A 683 0.68 31.10 -26.29
N SER A 684 1.61 31.44 -25.40
CA SER A 684 3.02 31.67 -25.72
C SER A 684 3.92 31.17 -24.59
N ASN A 685 5.07 30.58 -24.95
CA ASN A 685 6.06 29.98 -24.04
C ASN A 685 5.63 28.70 -23.28
N LEU A 686 4.76 27.88 -23.87
CA LEU A 686 4.41 26.56 -23.31
C LEU A 686 5.58 25.57 -23.43
N GLY A 687 6.41 25.45 -22.40
CA GLY A 687 7.52 24.49 -22.35
C GLY A 687 8.65 24.96 -21.42
N PRO A 688 9.52 24.05 -20.95
CA PRO A 688 10.26 24.27 -19.72
C PRO A 688 11.48 25.19 -19.85
N ALA A 689 11.69 26.00 -18.80
CA ALA A 689 12.98 26.57 -18.43
C ALA A 689 13.26 26.22 -16.95
N GLY A 690 13.98 25.12 -16.72
CA GLY A 690 14.31 24.60 -15.38
C GLY A 690 13.32 23.56 -14.84
N TRP A 691 13.87 22.50 -14.22
CA TRP A 691 13.26 21.38 -13.45
C TRP A 691 12.08 20.57 -14.03
N LEU A 692 11.21 21.15 -14.86
CA LEU A 692 10.10 20.45 -15.53
C LEU A 692 10.56 19.51 -16.68
N ALA A 693 11.81 19.65 -17.16
CA ALA A 693 12.35 18.78 -18.19
C ALA A 693 12.33 17.29 -17.81
N ASP A 694 12.45 17.00 -16.51
CA ASP A 694 12.51 15.65 -15.96
C ASP A 694 11.12 15.08 -15.61
N GLN A 695 10.04 15.88 -15.69
CA GLN A 695 8.69 15.48 -15.25
C GLN A 695 7.75 14.97 -16.34
N LEU A 696 8.08 15.16 -17.64
CA LEU A 696 7.28 14.77 -18.83
C LEU A 696 7.01 13.25 -19.01
N ALA A 697 7.12 12.47 -17.94
CA ALA A 697 6.83 11.06 -17.84
C ALA A 697 5.33 10.75 -17.51
N ASN A 698 4.44 11.74 -17.54
CA ASN A 698 2.99 11.52 -17.65
C ASN A 698 2.42 12.30 -18.85
N ILE A 699 1.84 11.61 -19.85
CA ILE A 699 1.16 12.28 -20.99
C ILE A 699 -0.16 13.00 -20.61
N ASN A 700 -0.57 12.94 -19.33
CA ASN A 700 -1.69 13.73 -18.80
C ASN A 700 -1.26 15.12 -18.32
N GLU A 701 0.05 15.42 -18.31
CA GLU A 701 0.60 16.75 -18.03
C GLU A 701 0.55 17.59 -19.32
N ILE A 702 -0.66 17.90 -19.79
CA ILE A 702 -0.93 18.65 -21.03
C ILE A 702 -2.07 19.67 -20.86
N VAL A 703 -1.83 20.94 -21.25
CA VAL A 703 -2.78 22.06 -21.04
C VAL A 703 -4.01 21.94 -21.95
N PRO A 704 -5.25 22.04 -21.42
CA PRO A 704 -6.47 22.10 -22.23
C PRO A 704 -6.87 23.54 -22.62
N PHE A 705 -6.67 23.91 -23.88
CA PHE A 705 -7.13 25.17 -24.45
C PHE A 705 -8.49 24.97 -25.13
N ARG A 706 -9.57 25.55 -24.60
CA ARG A 706 -10.79 25.70 -25.41
C ARG A 706 -10.55 26.72 -26.51
N ALA A 707 -11.08 26.47 -27.70
CA ALA A 707 -11.04 27.39 -28.82
C ALA A 707 -12.37 27.39 -29.59
N SER A 708 -12.83 28.56 -30.02
CA SER A 708 -13.99 28.70 -30.89
C SER A 708 -13.57 28.59 -32.36
N LEU A 709 -13.93 27.48 -33.00
CA LEU A 709 -13.92 27.40 -34.46
C LEU A 709 -15.04 28.27 -35.03
N ARG A 710 -14.77 28.98 -36.13
CA ARG A 710 -15.79 29.67 -36.96
C ARG A 710 -16.22 28.78 -38.13
N PRO A 711 -17.36 29.05 -38.80
CA PRO A 711 -17.75 28.32 -40.00
C PRO A 711 -16.70 28.44 -41.13
N GLY A 712 -16.42 27.33 -41.83
CA GLY A 712 -15.35 27.21 -42.82
C GLY A 712 -13.98 26.89 -42.21
N THR A 713 -12.91 27.26 -42.91
CA THR A 713 -11.54 26.91 -42.54
C THR A 713 -11.00 27.71 -41.36
N ASN A 714 -10.43 27.01 -40.39
CA ASN A 714 -9.73 27.55 -39.23
C ASN A 714 -8.27 27.10 -39.24
N LEU A 715 -7.30 28.02 -39.26
CA LEU A 715 -5.87 27.68 -39.30
C LEU A 715 -5.26 27.69 -37.90
N LEU A 716 -4.92 26.52 -37.37
CA LEU A 716 -4.11 26.37 -36.16
C LEU A 716 -2.62 26.46 -36.52
N THR A 717 -1.83 27.14 -35.68
CA THR A 717 -0.38 27.31 -35.81
C THR A 717 0.28 27.07 -34.45
N ALA A 718 1.34 26.27 -34.40
CA ALA A 718 2.17 26.04 -33.22
C ALA A 718 3.64 26.29 -33.59
N LYS A 719 4.28 27.30 -33.00
CA LYS A 719 5.66 27.70 -33.32
C LYS A 719 6.56 27.52 -32.11
N PHE A 720 7.65 26.78 -32.27
CA PHE A 720 8.55 26.36 -31.21
C PHE A 720 9.81 27.25 -31.19
N SER A 721 10.44 27.40 -30.02
CA SER A 721 11.71 28.15 -29.90
C SER A 721 12.85 27.53 -30.71
N GLU A 722 12.83 26.20 -30.84
CA GLU A 722 13.73 25.37 -31.61
C GLU A 722 13.00 24.06 -31.98
N PRO A 723 13.42 23.31 -33.02
CA PRO A 723 12.74 22.08 -33.43
C PRO A 723 12.67 21.05 -32.29
N THR A 724 11.48 20.52 -32.00
CA THR A 724 11.27 19.63 -30.86
C THR A 724 10.12 18.66 -31.08
N GLU A 725 10.11 17.59 -30.28
CA GLU A 725 8.98 16.68 -30.15
C GLU A 725 7.82 17.36 -29.41
N PHE A 726 6.62 17.23 -29.95
CA PHE A 726 5.39 17.61 -29.27
C PHE A 726 4.23 16.67 -29.61
N TYR A 727 3.29 16.55 -28.67
CA TYR A 727 2.05 15.78 -28.75
C TYR A 727 0.86 16.71 -28.94
N PHE A 728 -0.13 16.31 -29.76
CA PHE A 728 -1.36 17.08 -30.01
C PHE A 728 -2.62 16.20 -29.95
N GLU A 729 -3.64 16.65 -29.22
CA GLU A 729 -4.99 16.05 -29.13
C GLU A 729 -6.08 17.11 -29.39
N PHE A 730 -7.22 16.67 -29.93
CA PHE A 730 -8.38 17.49 -30.26
C PHE A 730 -9.66 16.79 -29.77
N ASP A 731 -10.29 17.31 -28.73
CA ASP A 731 -11.46 16.72 -28.05
C ASP A 731 -12.75 17.50 -28.38
N VAL A 732 -13.81 16.74 -28.69
CA VAL A 732 -15.08 17.21 -29.26
C VAL A 732 -16.30 16.99 -28.35
N LEU A 733 -16.14 16.34 -27.19
CA LEU A 733 -17.23 16.16 -26.23
C LEU A 733 -17.36 17.41 -25.35
N SER A 734 -18.60 17.83 -25.05
CA SER A 734 -18.83 18.92 -24.09
C SER A 734 -18.66 18.44 -22.64
N VAL A 735 -18.34 19.37 -21.75
CA VAL A 735 -18.20 19.12 -20.30
C VAL A 735 -19.51 18.56 -19.72
N ASP A 736 -20.64 19.09 -20.18
CA ASP A 736 -21.98 18.75 -19.70
C ASP A 736 -22.35 17.31 -20.06
N LEU A 737 -22.08 16.92 -21.32
CA LEU A 737 -22.27 15.56 -21.83
C LEU A 737 -21.37 14.54 -21.10
N ARG A 738 -20.20 14.98 -20.64
CA ARG A 738 -19.31 14.16 -19.82
C ARG A 738 -19.82 14.00 -18.39
N ALA A 739 -20.33 15.07 -17.78
CA ALA A 739 -20.92 15.04 -16.45
C ALA A 739 -22.15 14.12 -16.39
N GLU A 740 -23.02 14.16 -17.39
CA GLU A 740 -24.19 13.27 -17.48
C GLU A 740 -23.79 11.78 -17.66
N LEU A 741 -22.76 11.51 -18.45
CA LEU A 741 -22.20 10.17 -18.63
C LEU A 741 -21.62 9.60 -17.32
N ASP A 742 -20.77 10.36 -16.64
CA ASP A 742 -20.16 9.90 -15.38
C ASP A 742 -21.18 9.78 -14.22
N ALA A 743 -22.28 10.57 -14.25
CA ALA A 743 -23.42 10.45 -13.34
C ALA A 743 -24.13 9.10 -13.45
N ARG A 744 -24.58 8.75 -14.66
CA ARG A 744 -25.36 7.54 -14.91
C ARG A 744 -24.50 6.29 -14.69
N LEU A 745 -23.22 6.33 -15.09
CA LEU A 745 -22.24 5.29 -14.75
C LEU A 745 -22.00 5.07 -13.25
N ALA A 746 -22.41 5.99 -12.36
CA ALA A 746 -22.38 5.76 -10.91
C ALA A 746 -23.67 5.09 -10.40
N ALA A 747 -24.78 5.18 -11.13
CA ALA A 747 -26.02 4.48 -10.83
C ALA A 747 -25.97 3.00 -11.29
N ASP A 748 -25.45 2.73 -12.49
CA ASP A 748 -25.34 1.37 -13.03
C ASP A 748 -24.18 0.55 -12.44
N PHE A 749 -23.15 1.21 -11.89
CA PHE A 749 -21.98 0.59 -11.26
C PHE A 749 -21.76 1.18 -9.86
N PRO A 750 -22.56 0.78 -8.86
CA PRO A 750 -22.49 1.31 -7.52
C PRO A 750 -21.12 1.03 -6.88
N VAL A 751 -20.44 2.11 -6.51
CA VAL A 751 -19.21 2.08 -5.69
C VAL A 751 -19.50 1.57 -4.28
N SER A 752 -18.51 0.90 -3.68
CA SER A 752 -18.56 0.35 -2.31
C SER A 752 -17.58 1.06 -1.37
N GLY A 753 -17.68 0.77 -0.07
CA GLY A 753 -16.87 1.41 0.97
C GLY A 753 -17.05 2.93 1.02
N GLU A 754 -15.99 3.64 1.41
CA GLU A 754 -16.00 5.11 1.53
C GLU A 754 -16.46 5.82 0.23
N ALA A 755 -16.06 5.27 -0.92
CA ALA A 755 -16.28 5.86 -2.24
C ALA A 755 -17.76 5.91 -2.65
N ARG A 756 -18.62 5.08 -2.02
CA ARG A 756 -20.08 5.11 -2.16
C ARG A 756 -20.69 6.43 -1.68
N TYR A 757 -20.14 6.96 -0.59
CA TYR A 757 -20.69 8.11 0.14
C TYR A 757 -19.93 9.40 -0.21
N TYR A 758 -18.63 9.30 -0.50
CA TYR A 758 -17.78 10.45 -0.82
C TYR A 758 -16.89 10.19 -2.05
N ARG A 759 -17.29 10.76 -3.19
CA ARG A 759 -16.61 10.65 -4.49
C ARG A 759 -15.44 11.62 -4.57
N ILE A 760 -14.29 11.17 -5.07
CA ILE A 760 -13.14 12.03 -5.38
C ILE A 760 -13.20 12.39 -6.87
N GLU A 761 -13.15 13.69 -7.19
CA GLU A 761 -13.04 14.22 -8.55
C GLU A 761 -11.69 14.95 -8.70
N THR A 762 -10.86 14.57 -9.68
CA THR A 762 -9.61 15.31 -9.96
C THR A 762 -9.89 16.56 -10.78
N ILE A 763 -9.38 17.71 -10.34
CA ILE A 763 -9.43 18.96 -11.11
C ILE A 763 -8.20 19.01 -12.02
N PRO A 764 -8.36 19.17 -13.35
CA PRO A 764 -7.23 19.28 -14.28
C PRO A 764 -6.40 20.53 -14.00
N VAL A 765 -5.10 20.31 -13.76
CA VAL A 765 -4.08 21.36 -13.59
C VAL A 765 -3.27 21.43 -14.90
N PRO A 766 -3.10 22.63 -15.50
CA PRO A 766 -2.15 22.85 -16.59
C PRO A 766 -0.72 22.45 -16.18
N PRO A 767 0.03 21.68 -17.00
CA PRO A 767 1.38 21.20 -16.69
C PRO A 767 2.46 22.28 -16.53
N ASP A 768 2.25 23.46 -17.10
CA ASP A 768 3.09 24.64 -16.86
C ASP A 768 2.97 25.12 -15.39
N ILE A 769 1.96 24.66 -14.66
CA ILE A 769 1.73 24.95 -13.24
C ILE A 769 2.17 23.77 -12.37
N VAL A 770 3.38 23.85 -11.82
CA VAL A 770 3.86 22.93 -10.78
C VAL A 770 3.23 23.31 -9.44
N LEU A 771 1.99 22.86 -9.25
CA LEU A 771 1.04 23.47 -8.32
C LEU A 771 1.44 23.39 -6.84
N GLU A 772 2.10 22.30 -6.41
CA GLU A 772 2.65 22.07 -5.06
C GLU A 772 1.91 22.85 -3.95
N VAL A 773 0.62 22.56 -3.71
CA VAL A 773 -0.31 23.54 -3.13
C VAL A 773 0.13 24.00 -1.73
N GLY A 774 0.45 25.29 -1.62
CA GLY A 774 0.79 25.98 -0.37
C GLY A 774 -0.41 26.62 0.34
N GLY A 775 -1.46 27.00 -0.40
CA GLY A 775 -2.66 27.65 0.16
C GLY A 775 -3.85 27.62 -0.81
N LEU A 776 -5.07 27.66 -0.24
CA LEU A 776 -6.35 27.68 -0.97
C LEU A 776 -7.34 28.63 -0.30
N GLY A 777 -8.14 29.35 -1.09
CA GLY A 777 -9.25 30.16 -0.57
C GLY A 777 -10.17 30.70 -1.67
N PHE A 778 -11.47 30.81 -1.40
CA PHE A 778 -12.44 31.39 -2.34
C PHE A 778 -12.63 32.90 -2.11
N THR A 779 -12.60 33.68 -3.18
CA THR A 779 -13.07 35.09 -3.19
C THR A 779 -14.60 35.15 -3.11
N PRO A 780 -15.19 36.31 -2.75
CA PRO A 780 -16.65 36.47 -2.62
C PRO A 780 -17.46 36.20 -3.90
N ASP A 781 -16.84 36.25 -5.08
CA ASP A 781 -17.44 35.95 -6.38
C ASP A 781 -17.44 34.45 -6.74
N GLY A 782 -16.78 33.60 -5.93
CA GLY A 782 -16.63 32.17 -6.16
C GLY A 782 -15.38 31.76 -6.96
N THR A 783 -14.48 32.68 -7.30
CA THR A 783 -13.16 32.31 -7.86
C THR A 783 -12.29 31.65 -6.78
N LEU A 784 -11.59 30.57 -7.12
CA LEU A 784 -10.63 29.91 -6.23
C LEU A 784 -9.24 30.53 -6.44
N MET A 785 -8.68 31.08 -5.36
CA MET A 785 -7.29 31.51 -5.26
C MET A 785 -6.44 30.36 -4.72
N ILE A 786 -5.30 30.11 -5.36
CA ILE A 786 -4.39 29.00 -5.03
C ILE A 786 -2.97 29.57 -4.99
N CYS A 787 -2.20 29.34 -3.92
CA CYS A 787 -0.76 29.63 -3.95
C CYS A 787 0.07 28.35 -4.02
N THR A 788 1.18 28.40 -4.77
CA THR A 788 2.11 27.28 -4.97
C THR A 788 3.32 27.44 -4.05
N ARG A 789 3.91 26.34 -3.56
CA ARG A 789 5.20 26.39 -2.83
C ARG A 789 6.37 26.93 -3.65
N ARG A 790 6.16 27.21 -4.94
CA ARG A 790 7.14 27.82 -5.85
C ARG A 790 7.02 29.35 -5.97
N GLY A 791 6.04 29.95 -5.29
CA GLY A 791 5.96 31.40 -5.15
C GLY A 791 4.92 32.09 -6.01
N GLU A 792 3.95 31.35 -6.52
CA GLU A 792 2.92 31.87 -7.43
C GLU A 792 1.56 31.94 -6.73
N ILE A 793 0.67 32.80 -7.24
CA ILE A 793 -0.76 32.80 -6.95
C ILE A 793 -1.51 32.62 -8.27
N TRP A 794 -2.47 31.70 -8.30
CA TRP A 794 -3.31 31.38 -9.45
C TRP A 794 -4.80 31.58 -9.13
N LYS A 795 -5.54 32.13 -10.10
CA LYS A 795 -7.00 32.20 -10.14
C LYS A 795 -7.55 31.01 -10.92
N PHE A 796 -8.59 30.36 -10.39
CA PHE A 796 -9.28 29.25 -11.05
C PHE A 796 -10.80 29.33 -10.87
N GLY A 797 -11.54 29.26 -11.97
CA GLY A 797 -13.01 29.17 -11.97
C GLY A 797 -13.45 27.74 -11.71
N VAL A 798 -13.86 27.43 -10.46
CA VAL A 798 -14.25 26.07 -10.06
C VAL A 798 -15.53 25.65 -10.80
N PRO A 799 -15.51 24.56 -11.60
CA PRO A 799 -16.70 24.11 -12.33
C PRO A 799 -17.83 23.70 -11.38
N PRO A 800 -19.10 23.78 -11.82
CA PRO A 800 -20.23 23.16 -11.13
C PRO A 800 -20.01 21.65 -10.88
N LEU A 801 -20.69 21.10 -9.87
CA LEU A 801 -20.61 19.67 -9.54
C LEU A 801 -20.99 18.79 -10.73
N SER A 802 -20.27 17.68 -10.91
CA SER A 802 -20.63 16.70 -11.94
C SER A 802 -21.84 15.86 -11.48
N GLY A 803 -22.91 15.86 -12.28
CA GLY A 803 -23.84 14.73 -12.29
C GLY A 803 -24.79 14.54 -11.10
N LEU A 804 -25.08 15.58 -10.30
CA LEU A 804 -26.18 15.54 -9.32
C LEU A 804 -27.33 16.42 -9.85
N GLY A 805 -28.50 15.80 -10.04
CA GLY A 805 -29.53 16.31 -10.96
C GLY A 805 -30.37 17.47 -10.43
N SER A 806 -30.81 18.34 -11.35
CA SER A 806 -31.83 19.35 -11.10
C SER A 806 -32.87 19.41 -12.24
N GLU A 807 -33.62 18.32 -12.45
CA GLU A 807 -34.96 18.46 -13.04
C GLU A 807 -35.92 18.97 -11.96
N SER A 808 -36.20 20.26 -11.97
CA SER A 808 -37.32 20.85 -11.21
C SER A 808 -38.00 21.99 -11.98
N SER A 809 -38.71 21.60 -13.03
CA SER A 809 -39.93 22.27 -13.52
C SER A 809 -40.00 23.81 -13.54
N ALA A 810 -39.70 24.40 -14.69
CA ALA A 810 -40.39 25.60 -15.16
C ALA A 810 -40.81 25.36 -16.63
N ALA A 811 -42.06 25.66 -16.97
CA ALA A 811 -42.65 25.27 -18.26
C ALA A 811 -42.83 26.47 -19.20
N SER A 812 -42.64 26.23 -20.51
CA SER A 812 -42.85 27.16 -21.64
C SER A 812 -41.95 28.41 -21.65
N ASP A 813 -41.55 28.96 -22.81
CA ASP A 813 -42.12 28.79 -24.15
C ASP A 813 -41.09 28.47 -25.26
N GLY A 814 -41.61 28.05 -26.43
CA GLY A 814 -40.80 27.63 -27.57
C GLY A 814 -40.39 28.79 -28.47
N ARG A 815 -39.36 29.56 -28.11
CA ARG A 815 -38.67 30.48 -29.02
C ARG A 815 -37.16 30.52 -28.82
N SER A 816 -36.44 30.14 -29.87
CA SER A 816 -34.99 30.32 -29.95
C SER A 816 -34.64 31.78 -30.25
N ASP A 817 -34.14 32.53 -29.26
CA ASP A 817 -33.44 33.78 -29.56
C ASP A 817 -32.31 34.09 -28.56
N ARG A 818 -31.10 34.14 -29.10
CA ARG A 818 -29.92 34.94 -28.67
C ARG A 818 -29.52 34.93 -27.19
N LEU A 819 -28.38 34.26 -26.96
CA LEU A 819 -27.30 34.64 -26.04
C LEU A 819 -27.38 36.08 -25.50
N LYS A 820 -27.37 36.22 -24.17
CA LYS A 820 -26.75 37.37 -23.49
C LYS A 820 -25.54 36.87 -22.69
N PRO A 821 -24.37 37.55 -22.72
CA PRO A 821 -23.15 37.04 -22.11
C PRO A 821 -23.07 37.44 -20.63
N GLY A 822 -22.60 36.53 -19.75
CA GLY A 822 -22.61 36.80 -18.31
C GLY A 822 -21.68 35.98 -17.41
N LEU A 823 -21.25 34.77 -17.79
CA LEU A 823 -20.18 34.05 -17.08
C LEU A 823 -18.92 34.00 -17.95
N ARG A 824 -17.84 34.58 -17.44
CA ARG A 824 -16.51 34.52 -18.06
C ARG A 824 -16.01 33.08 -18.05
N THR A 825 -15.31 32.67 -19.11
CA THR A 825 -14.58 31.38 -19.15
C THR A 825 -13.31 31.47 -18.32
N VAL A 826 -13.44 31.53 -16.99
CA VAL A 826 -12.32 31.58 -16.05
C VAL A 826 -11.57 30.24 -16.06
N ARG A 827 -10.54 30.19 -16.90
CA ARG A 827 -9.50 29.16 -16.85
C ARG A 827 -8.51 29.52 -15.73
N TRP A 828 -7.52 28.66 -15.53
CA TRP A 828 -6.33 29.01 -14.78
C TRP A 828 -5.71 30.30 -15.34
N SER A 829 -5.48 31.29 -14.48
CA SER A 829 -4.75 32.51 -14.80
C SER A 829 -3.79 32.84 -13.65
N LEU A 830 -2.56 33.22 -14.00
CA LEU A 830 -1.60 33.72 -13.02
C LEU A 830 -2.14 35.04 -12.45
N PHE A 831 -1.96 35.23 -11.15
CA PHE A 831 -2.27 36.48 -10.46
C PHE A 831 -0.99 37.14 -9.95
N ALA A 832 -0.05 36.36 -9.43
CA ALA A 832 1.20 36.88 -8.87
C ALA A 832 2.31 35.83 -8.94
N SER A 833 3.58 36.25 -8.94
CA SER A 833 4.74 35.36 -8.83
C SER A 833 5.88 36.02 -8.03
N GLY A 834 6.92 35.25 -7.66
CA GLY A 834 8.10 35.75 -6.97
C GLY A 834 8.10 35.62 -5.43
N LEU A 835 7.11 34.93 -4.85
CA LEU A 835 6.96 34.76 -3.40
C LEU A 835 7.85 33.63 -2.84
N HIS A 836 8.33 33.74 -1.61
CA HIS A 836 9.25 32.77 -1.00
C HIS A 836 8.51 31.62 -0.28
N GLU A 837 8.16 30.57 -1.04
CA GLU A 837 7.51 29.34 -0.54
C GLU A 837 6.29 29.63 0.38
N PRO A 838 5.21 30.25 -0.17
CA PRO A 838 4.02 30.58 0.60
C PRO A 838 3.25 29.33 1.04
N LEU A 839 2.84 29.32 2.31
CA LEU A 839 2.29 28.14 2.99
C LEU A 839 0.94 28.42 3.67
N GLY A 840 0.15 29.31 3.06
CA GLY A 840 -1.27 29.48 3.27
C GLY A 840 -1.77 30.74 2.56
N LEU A 841 -3.10 30.90 2.46
CA LEU A 841 -3.71 31.94 1.65
C LEU A 841 -5.09 32.34 2.21
N TRP A 842 -5.39 33.63 2.21
CA TRP A 842 -6.68 34.21 2.55
C TRP A 842 -7.09 35.29 1.53
N PRO A 843 -8.21 35.14 0.80
CA PRO A 843 -8.69 36.17 -0.12
C PRO A 843 -9.35 37.37 0.59
N GLY A 844 -9.12 38.57 0.08
CA GLY A 844 -9.78 39.79 0.54
C GLY A 844 -11.14 40.04 -0.11
N LYS A 845 -11.58 41.30 -0.08
CA LYS A 845 -12.90 41.70 -0.60
C LYS A 845 -12.87 42.08 -2.08
N ASP A 846 -11.75 42.64 -2.53
CA ASP A 846 -11.61 43.31 -3.82
C ASP A 846 -10.52 42.65 -4.67
N GLY A 847 -10.54 41.31 -4.76
CA GLY A 847 -9.56 40.50 -5.53
C GLY A 847 -8.18 40.33 -4.88
N GLU A 848 -7.81 41.21 -3.94
CA GLU A 848 -6.58 41.11 -3.14
C GLU A 848 -6.44 39.77 -2.39
N VAL A 849 -5.20 39.41 -2.05
CA VAL A 849 -4.84 38.15 -1.39
C VAL A 849 -3.84 38.42 -0.26
N PHE A 850 -4.00 37.70 0.86
CA PHE A 850 -3.09 37.74 1.99
C PHE A 850 -2.47 36.36 2.18
N LEU A 851 -1.15 36.29 2.34
CA LEU A 851 -0.39 35.04 2.38
C LEU A 851 0.79 35.14 3.35
N VAL A 852 1.15 34.02 3.98
CA VAL A 852 2.40 33.91 4.74
C VAL A 852 3.42 33.19 3.86
N GLN A 853 4.44 33.93 3.45
CA GLN A 853 5.68 33.38 2.87
C GLN A 853 6.73 33.23 3.97
N ARG A 854 7.85 32.55 3.69
CA ARG A 854 8.84 32.19 4.73
C ARG A 854 9.30 33.39 5.55
N SER A 855 9.48 34.55 4.92
CA SER A 855 10.00 35.78 5.54
C SER A 855 8.94 36.77 6.07
N GLU A 856 7.69 36.70 5.61
CA GLU A 856 6.70 37.76 5.89
C GLU A 856 5.23 37.36 5.65
N LEU A 857 4.31 38.13 6.26
CA LEU A 857 2.92 38.25 5.85
C LEU A 857 2.82 39.33 4.76
N THR A 858 2.40 38.94 3.56
CA THR A 858 2.28 39.82 2.40
C THR A 858 0.83 39.98 1.99
N ARG A 859 0.45 41.21 1.63
CA ARG A 859 -0.75 41.54 0.87
C ARG A 859 -0.36 41.70 -0.59
N VAL A 860 -1.06 41.00 -1.47
CA VAL A 860 -0.84 40.99 -2.91
C VAL A 860 -2.13 41.42 -3.59
N ALA A 861 -2.08 42.50 -4.38
CA ALA A 861 -3.27 43.12 -4.95
C ALA A 861 -3.04 43.62 -6.38
N ASP A 862 -4.16 43.76 -7.08
CA ASP A 862 -4.34 44.33 -8.41
C ASP A 862 -5.00 45.71 -8.18
N THR A 863 -4.31 46.79 -8.53
CA THR A 863 -4.73 48.17 -8.23
C THR A 863 -5.18 49.00 -9.43
N ASP A 864 -4.93 48.54 -10.67
CA ASP A 864 -5.44 49.17 -11.89
C ASP A 864 -6.59 48.41 -12.57
N GLY A 865 -6.81 47.14 -12.20
CA GLY A 865 -7.91 46.29 -12.63
C GLY A 865 -7.63 45.42 -13.86
N ASP A 866 -6.37 45.27 -14.29
CA ASP A 866 -6.02 44.47 -15.47
C ASP A 866 -6.17 42.95 -15.26
N GLY A 867 -6.05 42.49 -14.01
CA GLY A 867 -6.16 41.10 -13.60
C GLY A 867 -4.86 40.45 -13.11
N GLU A 868 -3.73 41.15 -13.09
CA GLU A 868 -2.47 40.70 -12.48
C GLU A 868 -2.12 41.60 -11.27
N ALA A 869 -1.29 41.11 -10.35
CA ALA A 869 -0.95 41.85 -9.14
C ALA A 869 0.25 42.78 -9.37
N ASP A 870 0.00 44.09 -9.32
CA ASP A 870 1.01 45.15 -9.37
C ASP A 870 1.53 45.53 -7.97
N LEU A 871 0.72 45.32 -6.92
CA LEU A 871 1.07 45.64 -5.54
C LEU A 871 1.47 44.40 -4.73
N PHE A 872 2.70 44.40 -4.23
CA PHE A 872 3.20 43.48 -3.21
C PHE A 872 3.55 44.30 -1.95
N GLU A 873 2.63 44.32 -0.99
CA GLU A 873 2.72 45.09 0.25
C GLU A 873 3.04 44.16 1.43
N THR A 874 4.27 44.24 1.92
CA THR A 874 4.67 43.67 3.21
C THR A 874 3.79 44.24 4.32
N LEU A 875 3.01 43.40 4.99
CA LEU A 875 2.25 43.80 6.19
C LEU A 875 3.03 43.57 7.47
N ASP A 876 3.84 42.51 7.52
CA ASP A 876 4.69 42.19 8.66
C ASP A 876 5.87 41.26 8.29
N GLN A 877 7.05 41.48 8.86
CA GLN A 877 8.25 40.62 8.67
C GLN A 877 8.77 39.99 9.98
N HIS A 878 8.02 40.05 11.09
CA HIS A 878 8.52 39.60 12.40
C HIS A 878 8.68 38.09 12.53
N CYS A 879 8.13 37.28 11.61
CA CYS A 879 8.48 35.86 11.53
C CYS A 879 9.94 35.63 11.08
N GLY A 880 10.54 36.59 10.37
CA GLY A 880 11.94 36.56 9.93
C GLY A 880 12.26 35.40 8.98
N ILE A 881 13.56 35.17 8.75
CA ILE A 881 14.04 34.05 7.92
C ILE A 881 15.34 33.48 8.49
N SER A 882 15.54 32.18 8.32
CA SER A 882 16.77 31.47 8.67
C SER A 882 17.22 30.50 7.58
N ASP A 883 18.43 29.98 7.80
CA ASP A 883 19.20 29.05 6.99
C ASP A 883 18.70 27.59 7.03
N SER A 884 17.85 27.22 8.00
CA SER A 884 17.27 25.87 8.04
C SER A 884 16.29 25.62 6.88
N GLN A 885 16.37 24.42 6.29
CA GLN A 885 15.46 23.95 5.24
C GLN A 885 14.04 23.63 5.74
N HIS A 886 13.83 23.60 7.07
CA HIS A 886 12.53 23.30 7.72
C HIS A 886 11.90 24.53 8.40
N SER A 887 12.39 25.73 8.06
CA SER A 887 11.89 27.02 8.55
C SER A 887 10.65 27.44 7.77
N TYR A 888 9.50 26.93 8.19
CA TYR A 888 8.20 27.20 7.58
C TYR A 888 7.35 28.11 8.46
N SER A 889 6.64 29.03 7.81
CA SER A 889 5.64 29.92 8.41
C SER A 889 4.30 29.60 7.74
N PHE A 890 3.24 29.38 8.52
CA PHE A 890 1.99 28.77 8.06
C PHE A 890 0.78 29.70 8.26
N GLY A 891 -0.15 29.71 7.30
CA GLY A 891 -1.33 30.58 7.30
C GLY A 891 -1.31 31.62 6.16
N PRO A 892 -2.21 32.63 6.15
CA PRO A 892 -2.97 33.10 7.30
C PRO A 892 -4.41 32.56 7.36
N VAL A 893 -5.00 32.65 8.55
CA VAL A 893 -6.47 32.74 8.73
C VAL A 893 -6.84 34.09 9.30
N ARG A 894 -8.10 34.51 9.18
CA ARG A 894 -8.56 35.86 9.56
C ARG A 894 -9.74 35.82 10.51
N ASP A 895 -9.71 36.64 11.57
CA ASP A 895 -10.82 36.76 12.53
C ASP A 895 -11.89 37.78 12.09
N ARG A 896 -13.06 37.75 12.74
CA ARG A 896 -14.18 38.68 12.50
C ARG A 896 -13.83 40.15 12.76
N ALA A 897 -12.78 40.42 13.55
CA ALA A 897 -12.23 41.75 13.76
C ALA A 897 -11.18 42.15 12.70
N GLY A 898 -10.99 41.35 11.65
CA GLY A 898 -10.19 41.65 10.47
C GLY A 898 -8.68 41.41 10.62
N ASN A 899 -8.23 40.82 11.73
CA ASN A 899 -6.82 40.55 12.01
C ASN A 899 -6.39 39.20 11.40
N PHE A 900 -5.12 39.08 11.03
CA PHE A 900 -4.54 37.85 10.50
C PHE A 900 -3.82 37.03 11.57
N TRP A 901 -3.74 35.72 11.35
CA TRP A 901 -3.17 34.75 12.28
C TRP A 901 -2.34 33.71 11.53
N GLY A 902 -1.20 33.32 12.09
CA GLY A 902 -0.32 32.30 11.51
C GLY A 902 0.59 31.65 12.55
N ASN A 903 1.32 30.61 12.13
CA ASN A 903 2.28 29.89 12.96
C ASN A 903 3.70 29.97 12.40
N ILE A 904 4.71 29.82 13.25
CA ILE A 904 6.13 29.74 12.86
C ILE A 904 6.72 28.43 13.39
N SER A 905 7.28 27.59 12.52
CA SER A 905 7.86 26.27 12.85
C SER A 905 9.09 26.38 13.78
N HIS A 906 9.18 25.55 14.82
CA HIS A 906 10.40 25.51 15.65
C HIS A 906 11.61 24.98 14.87
N MET A 907 11.39 24.14 13.85
CA MET A 907 12.47 23.53 13.05
C MET A 907 13.26 24.55 12.21
N GLY A 908 12.94 25.84 12.30
CA GLY A 908 13.70 26.94 11.72
C GLY A 908 15.05 27.26 12.38
N GLY A 909 15.43 26.57 13.46
CA GLY A 909 16.76 26.71 14.06
C GLY A 909 16.87 27.87 15.05
N LYS A 910 18.06 28.49 15.14
CA LYS A 910 18.40 29.43 16.24
C LYS A 910 18.30 30.92 15.87
N SER A 911 18.10 31.24 14.60
CA SER A 911 18.38 32.52 13.93
C SER A 911 17.09 33.25 13.50
N GLY A 912 16.40 33.89 14.46
CA GLY A 912 15.15 34.65 14.22
C GLY A 912 14.21 34.59 15.43
N PRO A 913 13.33 35.59 15.66
CA PRO A 913 12.44 35.65 16.81
C PRO A 913 11.20 34.73 16.66
N TYR A 914 10.55 34.41 17.78
CA TYR A 914 9.26 33.70 17.85
C TYR A 914 9.12 32.34 17.10
N TYR A 915 10.22 31.63 16.79
CA TYR A 915 10.13 30.25 16.28
C TYR A 915 9.40 29.32 17.28
N GLY A 916 8.42 28.55 16.80
CA GLY A 916 7.56 27.71 17.62
C GLY A 916 6.38 28.45 18.27
N TRP A 917 5.87 29.51 17.63
CA TRP A 917 4.73 30.33 18.12
C TRP A 917 3.58 30.40 17.11
N THR A 918 2.37 30.65 17.62
CA THR A 918 1.30 31.34 16.89
C THR A 918 1.43 32.85 17.09
N PHE A 919 1.21 33.62 16.03
CA PHE A 919 1.18 35.09 16.04
C PHE A 919 -0.15 35.63 15.50
N LYS A 920 -0.42 36.89 15.83
CA LYS A 920 -1.49 37.72 15.28
C LYS A 920 -0.86 38.95 14.64
N VAL A 921 -1.31 39.35 13.45
CA VAL A 921 -1.07 40.70 12.91
C VAL A 921 -2.40 41.43 12.94
N THR A 922 -2.47 42.55 13.66
CA THR A 922 -3.73 43.29 13.80
C THR A 922 -4.17 43.91 12.47
N SER A 923 -5.43 44.34 12.38
CA SER A 923 -5.94 45.14 11.25
C SER A 923 -5.25 46.52 11.09
N ARG A 924 -4.18 46.81 11.85
CA ARG A 924 -3.31 48.00 11.75
C ARG A 924 -1.85 47.65 11.44
N GLY A 925 -1.53 46.39 11.16
CA GLY A 925 -0.14 45.93 10.92
C GLY A 925 0.69 45.69 12.19
N GLU A 926 0.07 45.65 13.37
CA GLU A 926 0.79 45.39 14.64
C GLU A 926 0.99 43.89 14.84
N PHE A 927 2.24 43.43 14.88
CA PHE A 927 2.56 42.04 15.24
C PHE A 927 2.44 41.81 16.75
N VAL A 928 1.66 40.79 17.12
CA VAL A 928 1.42 40.37 18.50
C VAL A 928 1.73 38.87 18.62
N PRO A 929 2.81 38.46 19.30
CA PRO A 929 3.07 37.06 19.61
C PRO A 929 1.97 36.54 20.57
N TRP A 930 1.38 35.38 20.26
CA TRP A 930 0.12 34.96 20.91
C TRP A 930 0.26 33.76 21.84
N SER A 931 0.86 32.66 21.38
CA SER A 931 1.07 31.43 22.17
C SER A 931 2.31 30.69 21.71
N SER A 932 3.04 30.09 22.65
CA SER A 932 4.32 29.44 22.43
C SER A 932 4.18 27.91 22.41
N GLY A 933 5.23 27.20 21.99
CA GLY A 933 5.34 25.74 22.18
C GLY A 933 4.91 24.85 21.01
N LEU A 934 4.83 25.39 19.80
CA LEU A 934 4.63 24.59 18.58
C LEU A 934 5.96 24.04 18.04
N ARG A 935 5.90 22.94 17.27
CA ARG A 935 7.07 22.23 16.73
C ARG A 935 7.16 22.31 15.20
N SER A 936 6.19 21.75 14.49
CA SER A 936 6.07 21.69 13.02
C SER A 936 4.59 21.82 12.61
N PRO A 937 3.97 23.00 12.86
CA PRO A 937 2.53 23.17 12.84
C PRO A 937 1.96 23.42 11.43
N ASN A 938 1.90 22.39 10.58
CA ASN A 938 1.47 22.46 9.17
C ASN A 938 -0.05 22.67 8.97
N GLY A 939 -0.68 23.46 9.83
CA GLY A 939 -2.09 23.79 9.73
C GLY A 939 -2.52 24.84 10.75
N ILE A 940 -3.40 25.74 10.31
CA ILE A 940 -4.10 26.67 11.19
C ILE A 940 -5.53 26.85 10.68
N CYS A 941 -6.49 26.75 11.58
CA CYS A 941 -7.91 26.96 11.33
C CYS A 941 -8.46 27.99 12.31
N ILE A 942 -9.45 28.75 11.86
CA ILE A 942 -10.29 29.58 12.72
C ILE A 942 -11.74 29.18 12.50
N THR A 943 -12.49 29.08 13.59
CA THR A 943 -13.93 28.78 13.55
C THR A 943 -14.76 30.05 13.31
N PRO A 944 -16.05 29.95 12.97
CA PRO A 944 -16.95 31.10 12.90
C PRO A 944 -17.06 31.94 14.19
N ASP A 945 -16.62 31.39 15.33
CA ASP A 945 -16.60 32.04 16.64
C ASP A 945 -15.24 32.62 17.06
N ASP A 946 -14.30 32.72 16.12
CA ASP A 946 -12.90 33.15 16.30
C ASP A 946 -12.03 32.20 17.17
N GLU A 947 -12.53 31.02 17.56
CA GLU A 947 -11.71 29.98 18.23
C GLU A 947 -10.68 29.41 17.23
N LEU A 948 -9.40 29.40 17.62
CA LEU A 948 -8.27 29.00 16.80
C LEU A 948 -7.80 27.57 17.09
N PHE A 949 -7.51 26.82 16.03
CA PHE A 949 -7.01 25.45 16.11
C PHE A 949 -5.79 25.24 15.21
N VAL A 950 -4.83 24.44 15.69
CA VAL A 950 -3.56 24.18 15.01
C VAL A 950 -3.24 22.69 15.06
N THR A 951 -2.96 22.07 13.91
CA THR A 951 -2.35 20.74 13.86
C THR A 951 -0.84 20.89 14.00
N ASP A 952 -0.23 19.95 14.72
CA ASP A 952 1.23 19.81 14.80
C ASP A 952 1.64 18.37 14.45
N ASN A 953 2.95 18.12 14.32
CA ASN A 953 3.50 16.85 13.89
C ASN A 953 4.47 16.28 14.92
N GLN A 954 4.36 14.97 15.15
CA GLN A 954 5.10 14.22 16.16
C GLN A 954 6.62 14.44 16.10
N GLY A 955 7.24 14.38 17.26
CA GLY A 955 8.69 14.45 17.42
C GLY A 955 9.07 14.91 18.81
N GLU A 956 10.16 15.66 18.92
CA GLU A 956 10.68 16.21 20.17
C GLU A 956 9.54 16.90 20.95
N TRP A 957 9.29 16.52 22.21
CA TRP A 957 8.23 17.08 23.07
C TRP A 957 6.77 16.91 22.57
N VAL A 958 6.55 16.32 21.40
CA VAL A 958 5.25 16.10 20.76
C VAL A 958 5.06 14.61 20.54
N GLY A 959 4.58 13.91 21.57
CA GLY A 959 4.54 12.44 21.63
C GLY A 959 3.78 11.77 20.48
N THR A 960 2.66 12.37 20.05
CA THR A 960 1.95 12.03 18.81
C THR A 960 1.33 13.30 18.24
N SER A 961 0.89 13.28 16.98
CA SER A 961 0.39 14.47 16.28
C SER A 961 -0.87 15.04 16.94
N PRO A 962 -0.89 16.31 17.39
CA PRO A 962 -2.00 16.92 18.12
C PRO A 962 -2.85 17.87 17.27
N LEU A 963 -4.07 18.13 17.74
CA LEU A 963 -4.87 19.34 17.46
C LEU A 963 -4.86 20.23 18.71
N HIS A 964 -4.11 21.33 18.68
CA HIS A 964 -4.09 22.33 19.74
C HIS A 964 -5.28 23.31 19.62
N HIS A 965 -5.92 23.63 20.74
CA HIS A 965 -6.78 24.82 20.84
C HIS A 965 -5.95 26.02 21.31
N VAL A 966 -5.82 27.04 20.47
CA VAL A 966 -4.86 28.14 20.64
C VAL A 966 -5.49 29.31 21.38
N SER A 967 -4.92 29.63 22.55
CA SER A 967 -5.35 30.73 23.42
C SER A 967 -4.15 31.56 23.89
N LYS A 968 -4.35 32.86 24.16
CA LYS A 968 -3.27 33.80 24.48
C LYS A 968 -2.46 33.34 25.69
N GLY A 969 -1.12 33.37 25.59
CA GLY A 969 -0.19 32.97 26.65
C GLY A 969 -0.16 31.46 26.93
N ALA A 970 -0.81 30.62 26.13
CA ALA A 970 -0.70 29.18 26.25
C ALA A 970 0.68 28.69 25.77
N PHE A 971 1.19 27.66 26.44
CA PHE A 971 2.35 26.89 26.00
C PHE A 971 1.90 25.50 25.55
N HIS A 972 2.16 25.12 24.30
CA HIS A 972 1.62 23.90 23.69
C HIS A 972 2.49 22.63 23.89
N GLY A 973 3.77 22.80 24.19
CA GLY A 973 4.65 21.72 24.66
C GLY A 973 6.12 21.81 24.23
N HIS A 974 6.45 22.42 23.09
CA HIS A 974 7.83 22.44 22.60
C HIS A 974 8.67 23.60 23.21
N PRO A 975 9.63 23.35 24.11
CA PRO A 975 10.27 24.40 24.93
C PRO A 975 11.07 25.43 24.14
N GLY A 976 11.46 25.13 22.90
CA GLY A 976 12.28 26.02 22.05
C GLY A 976 11.69 27.42 21.79
N GLY A 977 10.37 27.60 21.95
CA GLY A 977 9.71 28.91 21.86
C GLY A 977 9.75 29.74 23.15
N LEU A 978 9.97 29.14 24.32
CA LEU A 978 9.81 29.79 25.64
C LEU A 978 10.82 30.92 25.91
N LYS A 979 11.96 30.94 25.22
CA LYS A 979 12.96 32.03 25.33
C LYS A 979 12.47 33.41 24.87
N TRP A 980 11.26 33.50 24.32
CA TRP A 980 10.55 34.75 23.99
C TRP A 980 9.29 34.97 24.84
N ASP A 981 8.93 34.03 25.73
CA ASP A 981 7.70 34.09 26.50
C ASP A 981 7.96 34.81 27.83
N THR A 982 7.62 36.10 27.89
CA THR A 982 7.83 36.93 29.08
C THR A 982 6.98 36.52 30.28
N ASN A 983 6.03 35.58 30.10
CA ASN A 983 5.23 34.99 31.17
C ASN A 983 5.89 33.72 31.76
N PHE A 984 6.85 33.12 31.05
CA PHE A 984 7.53 31.91 31.49
C PHE A 984 8.70 32.24 32.44
N THR A 985 8.48 31.99 33.73
CA THR A 985 9.48 32.23 34.80
C THR A 985 10.12 30.94 35.34
N GLY A 986 9.98 29.83 34.62
CA GLY A 986 10.58 28.53 34.98
C GLY A 986 11.92 28.28 34.30
N ASP A 987 12.44 27.07 34.48
CA ASP A 987 13.58 26.54 33.73
C ASP A 987 13.07 25.74 32.51
N ALA A 988 13.39 26.22 31.30
CA ALA A 988 12.96 25.58 30.06
C ALA A 988 13.62 24.21 29.79
N THR A 989 14.53 23.76 30.64
CA THR A 989 15.12 22.41 30.62
C THR A 989 14.45 21.43 31.60
N ARG A 990 13.67 21.93 32.57
CA ARG A 990 13.03 21.10 33.61
C ARG A 990 11.61 20.69 33.22
N LEU A 991 11.40 19.39 33.03
CA LEU A 991 10.08 18.79 32.73
C LEU A 991 8.97 19.27 33.69
N GLU A 992 9.26 19.40 34.98
CA GLU A 992 8.31 19.87 36.01
C GLU A 992 7.79 21.29 35.74
N ASP A 993 8.68 22.19 35.32
CA ASP A 993 8.31 23.58 35.00
C ASP A 993 7.57 23.60 33.66
N LEU A 994 8.07 22.91 32.64
CA LEU A 994 7.42 22.81 31.33
C LEU A 994 5.98 22.27 31.44
N GLN A 995 5.78 21.20 32.20
CA GLN A 995 4.46 20.57 32.40
C GLN A 995 3.49 21.45 33.17
N LYS A 996 3.98 22.36 34.04
CA LYS A 996 3.16 23.33 34.78
C LYS A 996 2.51 24.39 33.86
N TYR A 997 3.21 24.82 32.80
CA TYR A 997 2.68 25.81 31.85
C TYR A 997 1.97 25.17 30.64
N ARG A 998 2.18 23.87 30.40
CA ARG A 998 1.66 23.19 29.20
C ARG A 998 0.12 23.06 29.21
N LYS A 999 -0.51 23.63 28.18
CA LYS A 999 -1.91 23.33 27.83
C LYS A 999 -1.98 22.01 27.05
N PRO A 1000 -2.87 21.07 27.39
CA PRO A 1000 -3.04 19.85 26.61
C PRO A 1000 -3.69 20.16 25.25
N PRO A 1001 -3.43 19.34 24.20
CA PRO A 1001 -4.19 19.37 22.96
C PRO A 1001 -5.67 19.05 23.18
N ALA A 1002 -6.55 19.58 22.32
CA ALA A 1002 -7.96 19.20 22.31
C ALA A 1002 -8.14 17.76 21.82
N VAL A 1003 -7.36 17.34 20.83
CA VAL A 1003 -7.34 15.97 20.31
C VAL A 1003 -5.89 15.54 20.07
N LEU A 1004 -5.59 14.27 20.35
CA LEU A 1004 -4.36 13.59 19.97
C LEU A 1004 -4.71 12.50 18.95
N PHE A 1005 -4.02 12.45 17.81
CA PHE A 1005 -4.26 11.47 16.76
C PHE A 1005 -3.21 10.34 16.86
N PRO A 1006 -3.59 9.08 17.14
CA PRO A 1006 -2.64 7.98 17.25
C PRO A 1006 -1.85 7.74 15.96
N TYR A 1007 -0.54 7.95 16.04
CA TYR A 1007 0.40 7.83 14.93
C TYR A 1007 0.29 6.50 14.17
N GLY A 1008 0.31 6.56 12.85
CA GLY A 1008 0.18 5.41 11.96
C GLY A 1008 -1.26 5.07 11.61
N SER A 1009 -2.15 5.00 12.60
CA SER A 1009 -3.58 4.67 12.45
C SER A 1009 -4.43 5.88 12.08
N MET A 1010 -4.19 7.01 12.73
CA MET A 1010 -4.91 8.28 12.54
C MET A 1010 -4.01 9.33 11.88
N GLY A 1011 -3.43 8.98 10.74
CA GLY A 1011 -2.44 9.80 10.04
C GLY A 1011 -1.01 9.57 10.52
N GLN A 1012 -0.09 10.35 9.98
CA GLN A 1012 1.36 10.25 10.18
C GLN A 1012 2.10 11.58 9.85
N SER A 1013 1.50 12.47 9.07
CA SER A 1013 1.98 13.83 8.84
C SER A 1013 0.76 14.73 8.60
N LEU A 1014 0.18 15.23 9.70
CA LEU A 1014 -1.05 16.00 9.66
C LEU A 1014 -0.81 17.39 9.05
N SER A 1015 -1.74 17.79 8.20
CA SER A 1015 -1.77 19.09 7.55
C SER A 1015 -2.99 19.89 7.99
N GLU A 1016 -3.53 20.75 7.13
CA GLU A 1016 -4.43 21.83 7.52
C GLU A 1016 -5.81 21.33 8.04
N PRO A 1017 -6.23 21.74 9.25
CA PRO A 1017 -7.58 21.49 9.74
C PRO A 1017 -8.58 22.46 9.11
N ARG A 1018 -9.79 21.97 8.76
CA ARG A 1018 -10.90 22.79 8.26
C ARG A 1018 -12.23 22.35 8.85
N ILE A 1019 -12.99 23.30 9.41
CA ILE A 1019 -14.33 23.08 9.95
C ILE A 1019 -15.41 23.16 8.86
N ASP A 1020 -16.37 22.24 8.87
CA ASP A 1020 -17.50 22.22 7.94
C ASP A 1020 -18.53 23.30 8.29
N THR A 1021 -18.44 24.43 7.57
CA THR A 1021 -19.40 25.54 7.62
C THR A 1021 -20.48 25.44 6.54
N THR A 1022 -20.59 24.33 5.81
CA THR A 1022 -21.47 24.20 4.63
C THR A 1022 -22.95 24.07 4.98
N GLY A 1023 -23.29 23.82 6.25
CA GLY A 1023 -24.66 23.62 6.71
C GLY A 1023 -25.25 22.26 6.36
N GLY A 1024 -24.41 21.22 6.22
CA GLY A 1024 -24.83 19.85 5.89
C GLY A 1024 -24.85 19.52 4.40
N LYS A 1025 -24.40 20.43 3.53
CA LYS A 1025 -24.17 20.10 2.10
C LYS A 1025 -23.07 19.05 1.93
N PHE A 1026 -22.14 18.95 2.88
CA PHE A 1026 -21.11 17.91 2.92
C PHE A 1026 -21.55 16.63 3.64
N GLY A 1027 -22.86 16.43 3.84
CA GLY A 1027 -23.42 15.25 4.51
C GLY A 1027 -23.61 15.44 6.02
N PRO A 1028 -23.64 14.35 6.80
CA PRO A 1028 -24.15 14.37 8.18
C PRO A 1028 -23.19 14.99 9.22
N PHE A 1029 -22.05 15.54 8.81
CA PHE A 1029 -20.96 15.97 9.69
C PHE A 1029 -20.82 17.50 9.83
N ALA A 1030 -21.91 18.24 9.58
CA ALA A 1030 -21.95 19.70 9.72
C ALA A 1030 -21.39 20.18 11.06
N GLY A 1031 -20.52 21.20 11.03
CA GLY A 1031 -19.82 21.74 12.21
C GLY A 1031 -18.65 20.90 12.73
N GLN A 1032 -18.39 19.71 12.18
CA GLN A 1032 -17.19 18.93 12.51
C GLN A 1032 -15.96 19.42 11.75
N MET A 1033 -14.79 19.00 12.21
CA MET A 1033 -13.51 19.37 11.61
C MET A 1033 -12.92 18.21 10.81
N PHE A 1034 -12.41 18.52 9.63
CA PHE A 1034 -11.69 17.61 8.75
C PHE A 1034 -10.21 17.96 8.74
N VAL A 1035 -9.33 16.95 8.74
CA VAL A 1035 -7.87 17.12 8.81
C VAL A 1035 -7.22 16.29 7.71
N GLY A 1036 -6.37 16.91 6.91
CA GLY A 1036 -5.61 16.23 5.87
C GLY A 1036 -4.37 15.52 6.41
N ASP A 1037 -3.92 14.47 5.72
CA ASP A 1037 -2.61 13.84 5.96
C ASP A 1037 -1.74 13.82 4.70
N GLN A 1038 -0.49 14.25 4.85
CA GLN A 1038 0.49 14.29 3.76
C GLN A 1038 1.09 12.91 3.46
N THR A 1039 1.28 12.04 4.44
CA THR A 1039 1.89 10.72 4.20
C THR A 1039 0.87 9.70 3.68
N LYS A 1040 -0.25 9.55 4.38
CA LYS A 1040 -1.29 8.55 4.13
C LYS A 1040 -2.21 8.92 2.96
N SER A 1041 -2.14 10.16 2.46
CA SER A 1041 -3.00 10.67 1.39
C SER A 1041 -4.49 10.44 1.69
N CYS A 1042 -4.91 10.87 2.88
CA CYS A 1042 -6.28 10.72 3.38
C CYS A 1042 -6.76 11.98 4.13
N VAL A 1043 -8.08 12.10 4.24
CA VAL A 1043 -8.79 13.03 5.14
C VAL A 1043 -9.30 12.23 6.34
N LEU A 1044 -9.10 12.79 7.53
CA LEU A 1044 -9.59 12.34 8.83
C LEU A 1044 -10.71 13.28 9.31
N ARG A 1045 -11.55 12.83 10.24
CA ARG A 1045 -12.66 13.60 10.81
C ARG A 1045 -12.51 13.74 12.33
N VAL A 1046 -12.99 14.86 12.88
CA VAL A 1046 -12.90 15.21 14.30
C VAL A 1046 -14.22 15.81 14.78
N ALA A 1047 -14.80 15.22 15.82
CA ALA A 1047 -15.92 15.80 16.57
C ALA A 1047 -15.39 16.41 17.88
N LEU A 1048 -15.47 17.74 17.99
CA LEU A 1048 -15.08 18.48 19.19
C LEU A 1048 -16.27 18.74 20.11
N GLU A 1049 -15.99 18.84 21.40
CA GLU A 1049 -16.89 19.36 22.43
C GLU A 1049 -16.14 20.28 23.40
N LYS A 1050 -16.87 20.93 24.31
CA LYS A 1050 -16.30 21.88 25.29
C LYS A 1050 -16.75 21.52 26.70
N VAL A 1051 -15.82 21.01 27.51
CA VAL A 1051 -16.06 20.48 28.87
C VAL A 1051 -15.29 21.34 29.87
N ASP A 1052 -15.98 21.89 30.87
CA ASP A 1052 -15.43 22.86 31.84
C ASP A 1052 -14.66 24.02 31.16
N GLY A 1053 -15.19 24.52 30.03
CA GLY A 1053 -14.61 25.60 29.23
C GLY A 1053 -13.44 25.22 28.32
N GLU A 1054 -12.84 24.03 28.47
CA GLU A 1054 -11.76 23.54 27.61
C GLU A 1054 -12.30 22.70 26.45
N PHE A 1055 -11.61 22.74 25.30
CA PHE A 1055 -11.94 21.85 24.19
C PHE A 1055 -11.32 20.46 24.36
N GLN A 1056 -12.11 19.45 24.01
CA GLN A 1056 -11.67 18.06 23.85
C GLN A 1056 -12.54 17.35 22.81
N GLY A 1057 -12.32 16.05 22.55
CA GLY A 1057 -13.18 15.31 21.61
C GLY A 1057 -12.55 14.08 20.98
N ALA A 1058 -13.18 13.57 19.92
CA ALA A 1058 -12.77 12.35 19.23
C ALA A 1058 -12.38 12.56 17.76
N CYS A 1059 -11.44 11.76 17.28
CA CYS A 1059 -11.11 11.61 15.86
C CYS A 1059 -11.48 10.23 15.29
N PHE A 1060 -11.76 10.21 13.98
CA PHE A 1060 -12.30 9.09 13.22
C PHE A 1060 -11.66 9.04 11.82
N PRO A 1061 -11.45 7.86 11.21
CA PRO A 1061 -11.20 7.74 9.78
C PRO A 1061 -12.34 8.36 8.95
N PHE A 1062 -12.07 8.74 7.69
CA PHE A 1062 -13.10 9.34 6.84
C PHE A 1062 -12.93 9.09 5.34
N ARG A 1063 -11.80 9.48 4.72
CA ARG A 1063 -11.58 9.21 3.28
C ARG A 1063 -10.12 9.01 2.89
N SER A 1064 -9.80 7.86 2.31
CA SER A 1064 -8.51 7.47 1.75
C SER A 1064 -8.45 7.57 0.21
N GLY A 1065 -7.31 7.24 -0.40
CA GLY A 1065 -7.20 7.10 -1.87
C GLY A 1065 -7.07 8.40 -2.66
N PHE A 1066 -6.55 9.47 -2.04
CA PHE A 1066 -6.19 10.69 -2.75
C PHE A 1066 -4.88 10.51 -3.54
N GLN A 1067 -4.74 11.18 -4.69
CA GLN A 1067 -3.62 11.00 -5.63
C GLN A 1067 -2.26 11.55 -5.14
N SER A 1068 -2.23 12.29 -4.03
CA SER A 1068 -1.01 12.87 -3.45
C SER A 1068 -1.27 13.28 -2.00
N GLY A 1069 -0.22 13.54 -1.23
CA GLY A 1069 -0.28 13.97 0.17
C GLY A 1069 -1.09 15.25 0.35
N ILE A 1070 -2.08 15.25 1.24
CA ILE A 1070 -2.93 16.42 1.44
C ILE A 1070 -2.16 17.46 2.25
N ASN A 1071 -2.11 18.71 1.75
CA ASN A 1071 -1.47 19.83 2.45
C ASN A 1071 -2.47 20.91 2.85
N ARG A 1072 -3.43 21.26 1.99
CA ARG A 1072 -4.40 22.35 2.23
C ARG A 1072 -5.79 21.92 1.81
N MET A 1073 -6.81 22.48 2.46
CA MET A 1073 -8.21 22.18 2.11
C MET A 1073 -9.08 23.44 2.18
N VAL A 1074 -10.17 23.49 1.43
CA VAL A 1074 -11.17 24.55 1.55
C VAL A 1074 -12.55 24.07 1.09
N PHE A 1075 -13.62 24.44 1.78
CA PHE A 1075 -14.98 24.16 1.32
C PHE A 1075 -15.38 25.13 0.20
N ALA A 1076 -15.95 24.59 -0.88
CA ALA A 1076 -16.51 25.38 -1.98
C ALA A 1076 -17.94 25.86 -1.68
N PRO A 1077 -18.43 26.90 -2.39
CA PRO A 1077 -19.81 27.38 -2.26
C PRO A 1077 -20.89 26.31 -2.54
N ASP A 1078 -20.56 25.29 -3.34
CA ASP A 1078 -21.42 24.13 -3.61
C ASP A 1078 -21.52 23.15 -2.43
N GLY A 1079 -20.64 23.25 -1.42
CA GLY A 1079 -20.58 22.38 -0.24
C GLY A 1079 -19.58 21.23 -0.35
N SER A 1080 -18.84 21.10 -1.45
CA SER A 1080 -17.77 20.12 -1.61
C SER A 1080 -16.47 20.58 -0.94
N LEU A 1081 -15.56 19.64 -0.65
CA LEU A 1081 -14.27 19.92 -0.03
C LEU A 1081 -13.15 19.85 -1.07
N LEU A 1082 -12.52 20.98 -1.37
CA LEU A 1082 -11.33 21.05 -2.22
C LEU A 1082 -10.10 20.64 -1.41
N VAL A 1083 -9.21 19.90 -2.05
CA VAL A 1083 -8.06 19.22 -1.46
C VAL A 1083 -6.83 19.50 -2.33
N GLY A 1084 -5.94 20.34 -1.82
CA GLY A 1084 -4.67 20.72 -2.44
C GLY A 1084 -3.50 19.91 -1.87
N GLN A 1085 -2.63 19.41 -2.76
CA GLN A 1085 -1.77 18.28 -2.46
C GLN A 1085 -0.31 18.50 -2.86
N THR A 1086 0.63 17.90 -2.11
CA THR A 1086 2.05 17.76 -2.51
C THR A 1086 2.80 16.68 -1.69
N ASP A 1087 3.79 16.03 -2.31
CA ASP A 1087 4.82 15.21 -1.63
C ASP A 1087 6.07 16.03 -1.20
N ARG A 1088 6.10 17.34 -1.51
CA ARG A 1088 7.23 18.20 -1.18
C ARG A 1088 7.40 18.32 0.33
N GLY A 1089 8.61 18.03 0.81
CA GLY A 1089 8.98 18.08 2.22
C GLY A 1089 8.68 16.79 3.00
N TRP A 1090 7.69 15.99 2.58
CA TRP A 1090 7.43 14.67 3.15
C TRP A 1090 6.69 13.75 2.17
N GLY A 1091 7.21 12.54 1.96
CA GLY A 1091 6.69 11.59 0.97
C GLY A 1091 5.24 11.15 1.23
N SER A 1092 4.51 10.80 0.15
CA SER A 1092 3.08 10.47 0.20
C SER A 1092 2.75 9.18 -0.55
N LEU A 1093 1.72 8.45 -0.08
CA LEU A 1093 1.28 7.18 -0.67
C LEU A 1093 0.47 7.35 -1.98
N GLY A 1094 -0.10 8.52 -2.25
CA GLY A 1094 -0.95 8.75 -3.42
C GLY A 1094 -0.25 8.67 -4.80
N GLY A 1095 1.07 8.81 -4.85
CA GLY A 1095 1.88 8.56 -6.05
C GLY A 1095 2.01 9.71 -7.07
N LYS A 1096 1.30 10.83 -6.94
CA LYS A 1096 1.62 12.11 -7.61
C LYS A 1096 2.35 13.06 -6.67
N SER A 1097 3.19 13.93 -7.21
CA SER A 1097 3.98 14.88 -6.41
C SER A 1097 3.23 16.17 -6.05
N TYR A 1098 2.11 16.43 -6.72
CA TYR A 1098 1.15 17.46 -6.38
C TYR A 1098 -0.20 17.17 -7.05
N GLY A 1099 -1.21 17.96 -6.69
CA GLY A 1099 -2.52 17.89 -7.34
C GLY A 1099 -3.57 18.75 -6.66
N LEU A 1100 -4.74 18.80 -7.31
CA LEU A 1100 -5.96 19.41 -6.78
C LEU A 1100 -7.13 18.43 -7.04
N GLN A 1101 -7.84 18.05 -5.98
CA GLN A 1101 -9.02 17.18 -6.06
C GLN A 1101 -10.19 17.81 -5.29
N ARG A 1102 -11.41 17.39 -5.61
CA ARG A 1102 -12.65 17.75 -4.93
C ARG A 1102 -13.24 16.48 -4.33
N LEU A 1103 -13.49 16.47 -3.02
CA LEU A 1103 -14.29 15.44 -2.37
C LEU A 1103 -15.76 15.89 -2.37
N VAL A 1104 -16.64 15.05 -2.91
CA VAL A 1104 -18.06 15.34 -3.14
C VAL A 1104 -18.91 14.31 -2.41
N TRP A 1105 -19.79 14.75 -1.52
CA TRP A 1105 -20.80 13.89 -0.90
C TRP A 1105 -21.81 13.44 -1.97
N THR A 1106 -22.14 12.15 -2.02
CA THR A 1106 -23.04 11.59 -3.04
C THR A 1106 -24.53 11.80 -2.74
N GLY A 1107 -24.86 12.33 -1.56
CA GLY A 1107 -26.22 12.42 -1.04
C GLY A 1107 -26.64 11.18 -0.23
N GLU A 1108 -25.89 10.07 -0.28
CA GLU A 1108 -26.14 8.92 0.58
C GLU A 1108 -25.44 9.06 1.94
N THR A 1109 -26.16 8.76 3.02
CA THR A 1109 -25.62 8.78 4.38
C THR A 1109 -25.07 7.40 4.77
N PRO A 1110 -23.78 7.25 5.10
CA PRO A 1110 -23.24 5.99 5.63
C PRO A 1110 -23.79 5.70 7.03
N LEU A 1111 -23.63 4.48 7.54
CA LEU A 1111 -23.63 4.26 8.99
C LEU A 1111 -22.23 4.57 9.53
N GLU A 1112 -22.11 5.58 10.37
CA GLU A 1112 -20.89 5.99 11.07
C GLU A 1112 -21.23 6.50 12.47
N ILE A 1113 -20.24 6.52 13.37
CA ILE A 1113 -20.31 7.38 14.56
C ILE A 1113 -20.25 8.84 14.09
N GLN A 1114 -21.36 9.54 14.25
CA GLN A 1114 -21.46 10.98 14.04
C GLN A 1114 -20.68 11.71 15.14
N THR A 1115 -20.96 11.43 16.43
CA THR A 1115 -20.24 12.03 17.57
C THR A 1115 -19.98 11.00 18.67
N MET A 1116 -18.90 11.21 19.41
CA MET A 1116 -18.60 10.54 20.68
C MET A 1116 -18.40 11.66 21.71
N GLN A 1117 -19.34 11.79 22.66
CA GLN A 1117 -19.36 12.87 23.64
C GLN A 1117 -19.24 12.33 25.07
N LEU A 1118 -18.60 13.08 25.96
CA LEU A 1118 -18.42 12.67 27.36
C LEU A 1118 -19.71 12.86 28.17
N THR A 1119 -19.99 11.87 29.01
CA THR A 1119 -21.04 11.91 30.04
C THR A 1119 -20.41 11.74 31.42
N PRO A 1120 -21.13 12.01 32.53
CA PRO A 1120 -20.59 11.81 33.88
C PRO A 1120 -20.12 10.38 34.21
N THR A 1121 -20.49 9.37 33.40
CA THR A 1121 -20.20 7.95 33.68
C THR A 1121 -19.74 7.14 32.45
N GLY A 1122 -19.34 7.80 31.36
CA GLY A 1122 -18.95 7.15 30.11
C GLY A 1122 -19.19 8.03 28.89
N PHE A 1123 -19.63 7.46 27.77
CA PHE A 1123 -19.70 8.17 26.48
C PHE A 1123 -21.07 8.02 25.80
N ALA A 1124 -21.59 9.11 25.23
CA ALA A 1124 -22.73 9.08 24.32
C ALA A 1124 -22.23 9.01 22.88
N LEU A 1125 -22.56 7.92 22.18
CA LEU A 1125 -22.22 7.67 20.78
C LEU A 1125 -23.43 7.96 19.90
N THR A 1126 -23.44 9.09 19.20
CA THR A 1126 -24.49 9.38 18.21
C THR A 1126 -24.08 8.85 16.86
N PHE A 1127 -24.98 8.13 16.18
CA PHE A 1127 -24.80 7.52 14.87
C PHE A 1127 -25.63 8.22 13.81
N THR A 1128 -25.11 8.23 12.59
CA THR A 1128 -25.73 8.88 11.41
C THR A 1128 -27.05 8.26 10.96
N ARG A 1129 -27.31 6.99 11.31
CA ARG A 1129 -28.52 6.21 10.99
C ARG A 1129 -29.05 5.50 12.26
N PRO A 1130 -30.35 5.16 12.33
CA PRO A 1130 -30.88 4.33 13.42
C PRO A 1130 -30.23 2.94 13.42
N LEU A 1131 -29.92 2.42 14.61
CA LEU A 1131 -29.31 1.11 14.79
C LEU A 1131 -30.35 0.00 14.95
N ASP A 1132 -29.93 -1.24 14.66
CA ASP A 1132 -30.60 -2.41 15.22
C ASP A 1132 -30.49 -2.40 16.76
N THR A 1133 -31.60 -2.74 17.42
CA THR A 1133 -31.70 -2.68 18.88
C THR A 1133 -30.95 -3.83 19.56
N SER A 1134 -30.86 -5.01 18.94
CA SER A 1134 -30.13 -6.14 19.53
C SER A 1134 -28.62 -5.94 19.44
N ALA A 1135 -28.13 -5.41 18.32
CA ALA A 1135 -26.72 -5.08 18.13
C ALA A 1135 -26.27 -3.93 19.02
N ALA A 1136 -27.08 -2.86 19.15
CA ALA A 1136 -26.68 -1.65 19.89
C ALA A 1136 -26.79 -1.77 21.42
N THR A 1137 -27.67 -2.64 21.94
CA THR A 1137 -27.76 -2.90 23.39
C THR A 1137 -26.83 -4.03 23.86
N ASN A 1138 -26.26 -4.81 22.93
CA ASN A 1138 -25.23 -5.79 23.24
C ASN A 1138 -23.90 -5.10 23.62
N ARG A 1139 -23.65 -4.93 24.92
CA ARG A 1139 -22.40 -4.35 25.43
C ARG A 1139 -21.11 -5.04 24.92
N ALA A 1140 -21.17 -6.30 24.48
CA ALA A 1140 -20.03 -7.00 23.91
C ALA A 1140 -19.58 -6.46 22.54
N ASN A 1141 -20.42 -5.65 21.87
CA ASN A 1141 -20.11 -4.98 20.60
C ASN A 1141 -19.22 -3.74 20.75
N TYR A 1142 -18.90 -3.35 22.00
CA TYR A 1142 -18.10 -2.18 22.34
C TYR A 1142 -16.87 -2.61 23.14
N SER A 1143 -15.69 -2.48 22.55
CA SER A 1143 -14.40 -2.69 23.23
C SER A 1143 -13.72 -1.34 23.43
N LEU A 1144 -13.27 -1.06 24.65
CA LEU A 1144 -12.71 0.23 25.03
C LEU A 1144 -11.38 0.02 25.74
N GLN A 1145 -10.33 0.68 25.29
CA GLN A 1145 -9.05 0.78 26.00
C GLN A 1145 -8.66 2.23 26.18
N ARG A 1146 -7.78 2.51 27.14
CA ARG A 1146 -7.23 3.85 27.34
C ARG A 1146 -5.72 3.82 27.54
N TYR A 1147 -5.07 4.91 27.17
CA TYR A 1147 -3.62 5.11 27.27
C TYR A 1147 -3.28 6.60 27.29
N HIS A 1148 -2.02 6.95 27.48
CA HIS A 1148 -1.54 8.30 27.22
C HIS A 1148 -0.22 8.29 26.43
N TYR A 1149 0.36 9.47 26.19
CA TYR A 1149 1.66 9.65 25.55
C TYR A 1149 2.59 10.44 26.48
N LEU A 1150 3.85 10.00 26.55
CA LEU A 1150 4.87 10.63 27.39
C LEU A 1150 5.21 12.04 26.89
N TYR A 1151 5.30 13.00 27.82
CA TYR A 1151 5.78 14.34 27.55
C TYR A 1151 7.28 14.41 27.84
N ARG A 1152 8.11 14.35 26.79
CA ARG A 1152 9.55 14.11 26.90
C ARG A 1152 10.35 14.70 25.73
N ALA A 1153 11.66 14.92 25.91
CA ALA A 1153 12.51 15.52 24.89
C ALA A 1153 12.76 14.64 23.64
N GLN A 1154 12.65 13.32 23.79
CA GLN A 1154 12.86 12.35 22.71
C GLN A 1154 11.82 12.51 21.59
N TYR A 1155 12.19 12.09 20.38
CA TYR A 1155 11.30 12.14 19.22
C TYR A 1155 10.12 11.18 19.40
N GLY A 1156 8.92 11.73 19.58
CA GLY A 1156 7.67 10.98 19.73
C GLY A 1156 7.56 10.17 21.02
N SER A 1157 6.44 9.47 21.18
CA SER A 1157 6.16 8.55 22.28
C SER A 1157 5.41 7.32 21.79
N PRO A 1158 5.72 6.11 22.30
CA PRO A 1158 4.75 5.01 22.24
C PRO A 1158 3.51 5.37 23.07
N GLN A 1159 2.42 4.63 22.87
CA GLN A 1159 1.32 4.60 23.82
C GLN A 1159 1.83 4.00 25.15
N VAL A 1160 1.42 4.58 26.28
CA VAL A 1160 1.77 4.09 27.62
C VAL A 1160 0.54 3.90 28.50
N ASP A 1161 0.64 2.98 29.46
CA ASP A 1161 -0.43 2.57 30.38
C ASP A 1161 -1.71 2.07 29.68
N ASN A 1162 -1.55 1.36 28.56
CA ASN A 1162 -2.61 0.66 27.83
C ASN A 1162 -3.48 -0.22 28.76
N THR A 1163 -4.65 0.29 29.11
CA THR A 1163 -5.55 -0.27 30.12
C THR A 1163 -6.94 -0.52 29.51
N PRO A 1164 -7.42 -1.78 29.45
CA PRO A 1164 -8.80 -2.07 29.06
C PRO A 1164 -9.81 -1.45 30.03
N VAL A 1165 -10.88 -0.85 29.50
CA VAL A 1165 -11.93 -0.19 30.28
C VAL A 1165 -13.24 -0.95 30.06
N ALA A 1166 -13.78 -1.53 31.13
CA ALA A 1166 -15.01 -2.31 31.03
C ALA A 1166 -16.23 -1.42 30.71
N VAL A 1167 -16.97 -1.77 29.66
CA VAL A 1167 -18.31 -1.26 29.38
C VAL A 1167 -19.30 -2.00 30.29
N GLU A 1168 -19.86 -1.27 31.26
CA GLU A 1168 -20.81 -1.79 32.24
C GLU A 1168 -22.20 -1.95 31.63
N TRP A 1169 -22.62 -0.96 30.84
CA TRP A 1169 -23.98 -0.83 30.28
C TRP A 1169 -23.94 -0.09 28.93
N ALA A 1170 -24.88 -0.42 28.04
CA ALA A 1170 -25.05 0.21 26.75
C ALA A 1170 -26.56 0.44 26.50
N GLU A 1171 -27.00 1.70 26.50
CA GLU A 1171 -28.41 2.06 26.39
C GLU A 1171 -28.72 2.76 25.07
N LEU A 1172 -29.68 2.23 24.31
CA LEU A 1172 -30.10 2.81 23.03
C LEU A 1172 -31.22 3.83 23.23
N SER A 1173 -31.08 5.01 22.65
CA SER A 1173 -32.09 6.08 22.65
C SER A 1173 -33.38 5.68 21.92
N ALA A 1174 -34.48 6.38 22.20
CA ALA A 1174 -35.79 6.09 21.59
C ALA A 1174 -35.83 6.31 20.06
N ASP A 1175 -35.00 7.19 19.51
CA ASP A 1175 -34.82 7.38 18.06
C ASP A 1175 -33.81 6.38 17.44
N ARG A 1176 -33.21 5.53 18.30
CA ARG A 1176 -32.20 4.52 18.00
C ARG A 1176 -30.91 5.05 17.37
N ARG A 1177 -30.60 6.34 17.52
CA ARG A 1177 -29.36 6.95 16.99
C ARG A 1177 -28.26 7.14 18.03
N THR A 1178 -28.57 7.21 19.32
CA THR A 1178 -27.58 7.45 20.37
C THR A 1178 -27.45 6.24 21.29
N VAL A 1179 -26.23 5.72 21.45
CA VAL A 1179 -25.90 4.70 22.44
C VAL A 1179 -25.16 5.34 23.60
N SER A 1180 -25.77 5.33 24.78
CA SER A 1180 -25.14 5.77 26.02
C SER A 1180 -24.36 4.60 26.63
N LEU A 1181 -23.03 4.63 26.50
CA LEU A 1181 -22.13 3.69 27.16
C LEU A 1181 -21.80 4.18 28.56
N ARG A 1182 -22.00 3.31 29.56
CA ARG A 1182 -21.45 3.47 30.90
C ARG A 1182 -20.18 2.66 31.03
N VAL A 1183 -19.12 3.26 31.57
CA VAL A 1183 -17.78 2.67 31.68
C VAL A 1183 -17.33 2.64 33.15
N ALA A 1184 -16.53 1.65 33.51
CA ALA A 1184 -16.14 1.42 34.90
C ALA A 1184 -15.28 2.54 35.53
N GLU A 1185 -14.51 3.28 34.74
CA GLU A 1185 -13.71 4.42 35.20
C GLU A 1185 -13.44 5.41 34.06
N LEU A 1186 -13.59 6.71 34.34
CA LEU A 1186 -13.14 7.82 33.49
C LEU A 1186 -11.94 8.52 34.14
N ARG A 1187 -10.97 8.95 33.33
CA ARG A 1187 -9.75 9.64 33.75
C ARG A 1187 -9.36 10.73 32.76
N ALA A 1188 -8.92 11.86 33.30
CA ALA A 1188 -8.38 12.98 32.54
C ALA A 1188 -6.86 12.83 32.31
N GLY A 1189 -6.40 13.26 31.14
CA GLY A 1189 -5.02 13.09 30.66
C GLY A 1189 -4.81 11.86 29.77
N GLU A 1190 -5.85 11.08 29.51
CA GLU A 1190 -5.80 9.82 28.77
C GLU A 1190 -6.67 9.88 27.49
N ILE A 1191 -6.29 9.09 26.48
CA ILE A 1191 -7.03 8.85 25.25
C ILE A 1191 -7.81 7.55 25.43
N TYR A 1192 -9.07 7.53 25.02
CA TYR A 1192 -9.96 6.38 25.02
C TYR A 1192 -10.18 5.91 23.58
N GLU A 1193 -9.60 4.77 23.24
CA GLU A 1193 -9.80 4.09 21.97
C GLU A 1193 -10.98 3.13 22.06
N LEU A 1194 -12.02 3.41 21.28
CA LEU A 1194 -13.22 2.62 21.13
C LEU A 1194 -13.16 1.84 19.82
N ASN A 1195 -13.18 0.51 19.90
CA ASN A 1195 -13.36 -0.40 18.78
C ASN A 1195 -14.76 -1.02 18.84
N LEU A 1196 -15.45 -1.06 17.69
CA LEU A 1196 -16.83 -1.54 17.59
C LEU A 1196 -16.91 -2.74 16.65
N ARG A 1197 -17.76 -3.72 16.99
CA ARG A 1197 -18.04 -4.91 16.14
C ARG A 1197 -19.53 -5.15 16.02
N ASP A 1198 -19.92 -5.80 14.93
CA ASP A 1198 -21.27 -6.34 14.70
C ASP A 1198 -22.44 -5.33 14.80
N LEU A 1199 -22.14 -4.02 14.77
CA LEU A 1199 -23.14 -2.96 14.68
C LEU A 1199 -23.63 -2.77 13.25
N ARG A 1200 -24.95 -2.70 13.12
CA ARG A 1200 -25.68 -2.50 11.87
C ARG A 1200 -26.82 -1.51 12.08
N ALA A 1201 -27.19 -0.83 11.00
CA ALA A 1201 -28.44 -0.07 10.94
C ALA A 1201 -29.63 -1.02 10.97
N ASP A 1202 -30.82 -0.50 11.26
CA ASP A 1202 -32.05 -1.30 11.25
C ASP A 1202 -32.51 -1.75 9.86
N ASP A 1203 -32.05 -1.05 8.82
CA ASP A 1203 -32.12 -1.48 7.41
C ASP A 1203 -31.00 -2.48 7.01
N GLY A 1204 -30.12 -2.86 7.95
CA GLY A 1204 -29.04 -3.82 7.77
C GLY A 1204 -27.70 -3.25 7.29
N ALA A 1205 -27.61 -1.94 7.00
CA ALA A 1205 -26.38 -1.31 6.54
C ALA A 1205 -25.23 -1.43 7.58
N GLU A 1206 -24.01 -1.66 7.09
CA GLU A 1206 -22.83 -1.90 7.92
C GLU A 1206 -22.13 -0.60 8.35
N LEU A 1207 -21.53 -0.63 9.54
CA LEU A 1207 -20.73 0.47 10.10
C LEU A 1207 -19.46 0.67 9.27
N LEU A 1208 -19.34 1.82 8.59
CA LEU A 1208 -18.26 2.11 7.64
C LEU A 1208 -16.89 2.23 8.33
N HIS A 1209 -16.85 2.90 9.49
CA HIS A 1209 -15.64 3.11 10.29
C HIS A 1209 -15.85 2.57 11.72
N PRO A 1210 -15.28 1.39 12.06
CA PRO A 1210 -15.53 0.70 13.33
C PRO A 1210 -14.62 1.14 14.49
N VAL A 1211 -14.01 2.33 14.42
CA VAL A 1211 -13.05 2.82 15.43
C VAL A 1211 -13.20 4.32 15.68
N ALA A 1212 -12.95 4.74 16.94
CA ALA A 1212 -12.93 6.13 17.37
C ALA A 1212 -11.88 6.34 18.47
N TYR A 1213 -11.23 7.50 18.51
CA TYR A 1213 -10.20 7.84 19.50
C TYR A 1213 -10.54 9.16 20.19
N TYR A 1214 -10.97 9.10 21.46
CA TYR A 1214 -11.41 10.24 22.25
C TYR A 1214 -10.31 10.74 23.19
N THR A 1215 -9.91 12.00 23.13
CA THR A 1215 -8.95 12.62 24.06
C THR A 1215 -9.70 13.25 25.24
N LEU A 1216 -9.43 12.83 26.48
CA LEU A 1216 -10.16 13.29 27.68
C LEU A 1216 -9.29 14.21 28.56
N ASN A 1217 -9.59 15.52 28.56
CA ASN A 1217 -8.85 16.53 29.33
C ASN A 1217 -9.57 16.98 30.62
N ARG A 1218 -10.90 16.96 30.63
CA ARG A 1218 -11.79 17.36 31.72
C ARG A 1218 -12.94 16.36 31.88
N LEU A 1219 -13.43 16.22 33.11
CA LEU A 1219 -14.60 15.41 33.45
C LEU A 1219 -15.85 16.30 33.53
N VAL A 1220 -17.02 15.74 33.23
CA VAL A 1220 -18.30 16.47 33.34
C VAL A 1220 -18.65 16.68 34.83
N GLY A 1221 -18.90 17.94 35.21
CA GLY A 1221 -19.43 18.28 36.54
C GLY A 1221 -18.40 18.52 37.64
N THR A 1222 -17.10 18.48 37.36
CA THR A 1222 -16.08 18.98 38.30
C THR A 1222 -16.17 20.50 38.40
N ALA A 1223 -16.39 21.05 39.60
CA ALA A 1223 -16.44 22.50 39.79
C ALA A 1223 -15.05 23.14 39.56
N PRO A 1224 -14.97 24.33 38.93
CA PRO A 1224 -13.71 24.98 38.60
C PRO A 1224 -12.96 25.40 39.87
N GLY A 1225 -11.94 24.61 40.23
CA GLY A 1225 -11.12 24.83 41.42
C GLY A 1225 -10.38 23.60 41.93
N VAL A 1226 -10.90 22.38 41.70
CA VAL A 1226 -10.27 21.14 42.19
C VAL A 1226 -9.18 20.64 41.22
N GLN A 1227 -8.13 21.43 41.02
CA GLN A 1227 -6.90 20.93 40.40
C GLN A 1227 -6.07 20.13 41.42
N SER A 1228 -6.13 18.81 41.32
CA SER A 1228 -5.03 17.95 41.73
C SER A 1228 -4.73 16.93 40.65
N VAL A 1229 -3.83 17.28 39.72
CA VAL A 1229 -3.10 16.26 38.94
C VAL A 1229 -2.41 15.36 39.96
N GLN A 1230 -2.84 14.09 40.06
CA GLN A 1230 -2.25 13.18 41.03
C GLN A 1230 -0.82 12.85 40.60
N ARG A 1231 0.15 13.50 41.25
CA ARG A 1231 1.57 13.23 41.05
C ARG A 1231 1.89 11.77 41.38
N ARG A 1232 2.16 10.99 40.35
CA ARG A 1232 3.06 9.84 40.38
C ARG A 1232 4.02 9.95 39.18
N GLY A 1233 5.29 9.60 39.30
CA GLY A 1233 5.99 9.28 40.54
C GLY A 1233 7.20 8.38 40.29
N LEU A 1234 8.25 8.95 39.68
CA LEU A 1234 9.27 8.29 38.85
C LEU A 1234 8.73 7.93 37.47
#